data_AF-A0A936VPY0-F1
#
_entry.id   AF-A0A936VPY0-F1
#
_cell.length_a   1.000
_cell.length_b   1.000
_cell.length_c   1.000
_cell.angle_alpha   90.00
_cell.angle_beta   90.00
_cell.angle_gamma   90.00
#
_symmetry.space_group_name_H-M   'P 1'
#
loop_
_entity.id
_entity.type
_entity.pdbx_description
1 polymer ?
#
loop_
_entity_poly.entity_id
_entity_poly.type
_entity_poly.pdbx_seq_one_letter_code
_entity_poly.pdbx_strand_id
1 'polypeptide(L)'
;MAIEKVNGYAKVESGLLRRLLAYPLMAVALHWMFQSLLYMDRTERRFKIMLDIILIAAHGVIFSMILPWPTAWVLACLAGHTLNFLCNGHLWGALKHYGFVNTPYDQFQGYVGGFKIRAGRAQSIEKIVICGSLARETWSDRSDLDVRMIRKPGFVNGVCACWFALCERSRALIARFPLDAYVLDNEASLSTLSSNEHSVTMEIDTMTLPIVEKHSRWQINPIRDSALTMLGEIALLLLCVIPGLFFSYQTLQEPWTMFRIARASLSVDAGHILSYVTSGAGYRSEHIGGDMIQVGLLSATNWPLEALGLVPIGALVLAILYYAIARQITVSRWSAISIMLFVSWYYPGLYSQFGTETYVWTNALFLTFLILLLYWINNKTIVLSLLLISIFVSTFLHYHTTPLWIIVALFSVIIILKIRDSKSASKNNVSWSLVLICAVIYFTFDTVIYGNGLARLRQESTNESLLQNFLSKIIAPLFVTTPVTLKPLEIAPINPRVATWSTLIILLTLTIPIAIWCLIKVYGAVTTRDIKALVSGKNDIFVWVTISVTIAHALIYSTYGSVSLRVVPLAFPLLLPIAAQSFKHFRKVELLLTSALAICAIVGFLSFAPTLLPDTIASETGISARLMKPSSKVLADANVYGSLLLKAVEQNNLLDFTWMDSNTYSSIIGRFPINWDDFAYVAVDKSGKPIISSSWVFLEPWDSHISEIKQNTQLDKIYDSDNLMLFQKNGSSLPVYKITDNDIAIHDNYKSIDIFRMFFVVIFLLIIPGVIFTFILHKNSLFKFSGFHTLIGLSIGLSIAFTTLIGYIVNFTSLGLQWLIPLCVAIPLLMLAVYLTVWRPRISIRVRWIIHGCAILITVLVWSTLAGQVAQARTQRHALFTEFFVTHSDMDQRAIAVNVINRLNQTEEFTIHVFIDSTIIQTIGPKKMTPNSSWVYDLDIPVSSTRSRITIELEKEGVVYRELQFSSDVVPSRK
;
A
#
# COMPACT_ATOMS: atom_id res chain seq x y z
N MET A 1 35.83 16.25 -31.17
CA MET A 1 36.99 16.59 -30.30
C MET A 1 38.05 15.54 -30.55
N ALA A 2 39.16 15.90 -31.21
CA ALA A 2 40.29 14.99 -31.33
C ALA A 2 40.92 14.85 -29.93
N ILE A 3 40.97 13.62 -29.40
CA ILE A 3 41.61 13.35 -28.11
C ILE A 3 43.10 13.51 -28.33
N GLU A 4 43.65 14.62 -27.86
CA GLU A 4 45.10 14.83 -27.81
C GLU A 4 45.72 13.67 -27.03
N LYS A 5 46.64 12.90 -27.64
CA LYS A 5 47.25 11.74 -27.01
C LYS A 5 47.97 12.20 -25.74
N VAL A 6 47.42 11.85 -24.58
CA VAL A 6 48.02 12.16 -23.28
C VAL A 6 49.29 11.33 -23.11
N ASN A 7 50.44 11.94 -23.40
CA ASN A 7 51.74 11.36 -23.08
C ASN A 7 51.96 11.49 -21.57
N GLY A 8 51.61 10.45 -20.78
CA GLY A 8 52.11 10.37 -19.39
C GLY A 8 51.17 9.84 -18.30
N TYR A 9 50.00 9.27 -18.61
CA TYR A 9 49.08 8.78 -17.57
C TYR A 9 49.71 7.71 -16.66
N ALA A 10 50.48 6.78 -17.22
CA ALA A 10 51.17 5.75 -16.45
C ALA A 10 52.59 5.54 -16.98
N LYS A 11 53.57 5.54 -16.07
CA LYS A 11 54.98 5.22 -16.36
C LYS A 11 55.17 3.71 -16.49
N VAL A 12 54.50 3.11 -17.47
CA VAL A 12 54.57 1.67 -17.73
C VAL A 12 55.46 1.42 -18.94
N GLU A 13 56.43 0.52 -18.81
CA GLU A 13 57.36 0.15 -19.87
C GLU A 13 56.69 -0.63 -21.01
N SER A 14 55.59 -1.34 -20.71
CA SER A 14 54.80 -2.09 -21.70
C SER A 14 54.08 -1.16 -22.69
N GLY A 15 54.48 -1.21 -23.96
CA GLY A 15 53.84 -0.46 -25.03
C GLY A 15 52.36 -0.79 -25.23
N LEU A 16 51.94 -2.03 -24.97
CA LEU A 16 50.54 -2.44 -25.05
C LEU A 16 49.71 -1.78 -23.94
N LEU A 17 50.20 -1.84 -22.69
CA LEU A 17 49.49 -1.25 -21.56
C LEU A 17 49.41 0.27 -21.72
N ARG A 18 50.47 0.91 -22.21
CA ARG A 18 50.48 2.34 -22.53
C ARG A 18 49.44 2.72 -23.59
N ARG A 19 49.24 1.88 -24.62
CA ARG A 19 48.19 2.09 -25.65
C ARG A 19 46.79 1.90 -25.07
N LEU A 20 46.58 0.88 -24.24
CA LEU A 20 45.30 0.63 -23.58
C LEU A 20 44.94 1.76 -22.62
N LEU A 21 45.91 2.22 -21.83
CA LEU A 21 45.80 3.34 -20.90
C LEU A 21 45.76 4.72 -21.57
N ALA A 22 45.80 4.80 -22.91
CA ALA A 22 45.48 6.05 -23.60
C ALA A 22 43.96 6.30 -23.64
N TYR A 23 43.14 5.28 -23.35
CA TYR A 23 41.68 5.38 -23.35
C TYR A 23 41.12 5.52 -21.94
N PRO A 24 40.28 6.54 -21.66
CA PRO A 24 39.76 6.81 -20.32
C PRO A 24 38.94 5.65 -19.75
N LEU A 25 38.17 4.95 -20.60
CA LEU A 25 37.37 3.81 -20.17
C LEU A 25 38.24 2.68 -19.63
N MET A 26 39.37 2.40 -20.28
CA MET A 26 40.28 1.34 -19.89
C MET A 26 41.03 1.70 -18.60
N ALA A 27 41.43 2.97 -18.46
CA ALA A 27 42.00 3.46 -17.21
C ALA A 27 41.00 3.39 -16.04
N VAL A 28 39.75 3.80 -16.24
CA VAL A 28 38.69 3.67 -15.23
C VAL A 28 38.41 2.20 -14.92
N ALA A 29 38.40 1.31 -15.91
CA ALA A 29 38.21 -0.13 -15.69
C ALA A 29 39.36 -0.75 -14.87
N LEU A 30 40.61 -0.36 -15.14
CA LEU A 30 41.77 -0.81 -14.36
C LEU A 30 41.73 -0.25 -12.92
N HIS A 31 41.35 1.02 -12.74
CA HIS A 31 41.13 1.59 -11.41
C HIS A 31 39.93 0.96 -10.69
N TRP A 32 38.87 0.55 -11.40
CA TRP A 32 37.74 -0.17 -10.83
C TRP A 32 38.19 -1.55 -10.34
N MET A 33 38.92 -2.29 -11.17
CA MET A 33 39.37 -3.66 -10.87
C MET A 33 40.41 -3.71 -9.75
N PHE A 34 41.44 -2.86 -9.79
CA PHE A 34 42.54 -2.91 -8.80
C PHE A 34 42.35 -1.96 -7.63
N GLN A 35 41.58 -0.88 -7.84
CA GLN A 35 41.14 -0.03 -6.75
C GLN A 35 42.32 0.55 -5.93
N SER A 36 43.49 0.71 -6.57
CA SER A 36 44.75 1.16 -5.95
C SER A 36 45.22 0.34 -4.74
N LEU A 37 44.79 -0.93 -4.60
CA LEU A 37 45.18 -1.81 -3.49
C LEU A 37 46.70 -1.98 -3.36
N LEU A 38 47.43 -1.84 -4.47
CA LEU A 38 48.88 -1.98 -4.55
C LEU A 38 49.64 -0.84 -3.86
N TYR A 39 49.04 0.35 -3.77
CA TYR A 39 49.66 1.55 -3.16
C TYR A 39 49.28 1.73 -1.68
N MET A 40 48.34 0.94 -1.17
CA MET A 40 47.85 1.04 0.21
C MET A 40 48.74 0.27 1.17
N ASP A 41 48.99 0.87 2.34
CA ASP A 41 49.60 0.20 3.48
C ASP A 41 48.68 -0.89 4.07
N ARG A 42 49.22 -1.69 4.98
CA ARG A 42 48.56 -2.93 5.46
C ARG A 42 47.22 -2.63 6.13
N THR A 43 47.15 -1.58 6.95
CA THR A 43 45.91 -1.21 7.64
C THR A 43 44.81 -0.79 6.68
N GLU A 44 45.10 0.11 5.74
CA GLU A 44 44.11 0.59 4.79
C GLU A 44 43.64 -0.54 3.85
N ARG A 45 44.57 -1.36 3.36
CA ARG A 45 44.26 -2.50 2.50
C ARG A 45 43.29 -3.47 3.16
N ARG A 46 43.53 -3.82 4.43
CA ARG A 46 42.65 -4.69 5.22
C ARG A 46 41.27 -4.06 5.43
N PHE A 47 41.23 -2.79 5.84
CA PHE A 47 39.99 -2.04 6.01
C PHE A 47 39.14 -2.05 4.74
N LYS A 48 39.79 -1.84 3.59
CA LYS A 48 39.13 -1.79 2.29
C LYS A 48 38.54 -3.14 1.86
N ILE A 49 39.30 -4.22 1.99
CA ILE A 49 38.82 -5.57 1.66
C ILE A 49 37.64 -5.93 2.56
N MET A 50 37.71 -5.60 3.86
CA MET A 50 36.61 -5.82 4.79
C MET A 50 35.37 -5.01 4.40
N LEU A 51 35.53 -3.75 3.98
CA LEU A 51 34.42 -2.93 3.49
C LEU A 51 33.77 -3.52 2.24
N ASP A 52 34.56 -4.03 1.29
CA ASP A 52 34.04 -4.72 0.09
C ASP A 52 33.18 -5.93 0.49
N ILE A 53 33.68 -6.78 1.39
CA ILE A 53 32.94 -7.96 1.87
C ILE A 53 31.62 -7.55 2.53
N ILE A 54 31.63 -6.52 3.39
CA ILE A 54 30.43 -6.01 4.05
C ILE A 54 29.41 -5.50 3.03
N LEU A 55 29.86 -4.72 2.05
CA LEU A 55 28.98 -4.19 1.01
C LEU A 55 28.40 -5.31 0.13
N ILE A 56 29.21 -6.28 -0.26
CA ILE A 56 28.76 -7.44 -1.05
C ILE A 56 27.75 -8.26 -0.26
N ALA A 57 28.00 -8.54 1.02
CA ALA A 57 27.05 -9.25 1.88
C ALA A 57 25.72 -8.50 2.02
N ALA A 58 25.76 -7.19 2.28
CA ALA A 58 24.57 -6.36 2.39
C ALA A 58 23.73 -6.37 1.10
N HIS A 59 24.37 -6.20 -0.06
CA HIS A 59 23.67 -6.28 -1.36
C HIS A 59 23.21 -7.71 -1.68
N GLY A 60 23.96 -8.73 -1.25
CA GLY A 60 23.61 -10.14 -1.46
C GLY A 60 22.32 -10.51 -0.75
N VAL A 61 22.16 -10.06 0.49
CA VAL A 61 20.91 -10.20 1.25
C VAL A 61 19.76 -9.49 0.53
N ILE A 62 19.95 -8.24 0.10
CA ILE A 62 18.92 -7.45 -0.60
C ILE A 62 18.51 -8.11 -1.92
N PHE A 63 19.47 -8.50 -2.76
CA PHE A 63 19.17 -9.09 -4.07
C PHE A 63 18.62 -10.51 -3.98
N SER A 64 19.01 -11.29 -2.97
CA SER A 64 18.46 -12.64 -2.76
C SER A 64 16.97 -12.63 -2.37
N MET A 65 16.43 -11.47 -1.99
CA MET A 65 14.99 -11.32 -1.76
C MET A 65 14.17 -11.23 -3.06
N ILE A 66 14.82 -10.93 -4.20
CA ILE A 66 14.16 -10.62 -5.47
C ILE A 66 14.61 -11.57 -6.60
N LEU A 67 15.86 -12.03 -6.55
CA LEU A 67 16.50 -12.80 -7.61
C LEU A 67 16.98 -14.17 -7.09
N PRO A 68 17.11 -15.18 -7.97
CA PRO A 68 17.73 -16.46 -7.62
C PRO A 68 19.13 -16.27 -7.03
N TRP A 69 19.47 -17.12 -6.05
CA TRP A 69 20.67 -16.97 -5.22
C TRP A 69 21.98 -16.76 -6.02
N PRO A 70 22.30 -17.54 -7.08
CA PRO A 70 23.54 -17.31 -7.84
C PRO A 70 23.60 -15.93 -8.51
N THR A 71 22.50 -15.53 -9.15
CA THR A 71 22.39 -14.24 -9.85
C THR A 71 22.45 -13.08 -8.86
N ALA A 72 21.80 -13.22 -7.70
CA ALA A 72 21.80 -12.22 -6.65
C ALA A 72 23.22 -11.91 -6.14
N TRP A 73 24.04 -12.94 -5.88
CA TRP A 73 25.41 -12.75 -5.39
C TRP A 73 26.38 -12.20 -6.44
N VAL A 74 26.20 -12.54 -7.72
CA VAL A 74 26.98 -11.92 -8.82
C VAL A 74 26.68 -10.42 -8.90
N LEU A 75 25.39 -10.05 -8.90
CA LEU A 75 25.00 -8.64 -8.91
C LEU A 75 25.43 -7.91 -7.64
N ALA A 76 25.39 -8.58 -6.48
CA ALA A 76 25.85 -8.02 -5.22
C ALA A 76 27.36 -7.77 -5.22
N CYS A 77 28.14 -8.69 -5.79
CA CYS A 77 29.57 -8.51 -6.00
C CYS A 77 29.86 -7.26 -6.85
N LEU A 78 29.18 -7.14 -7.99
CA LEU A 78 29.34 -5.99 -8.89
C LEU A 78 28.91 -4.68 -8.22
N ALA A 79 27.76 -4.66 -7.54
CA ALA A 79 27.22 -3.47 -6.87
C ALA A 79 28.09 -3.03 -5.69
N GLY A 80 28.42 -3.95 -4.79
CA GLY A 80 29.23 -3.68 -3.61
C GLY A 80 30.62 -3.16 -3.98
N HIS A 81 31.28 -3.84 -4.93
CA HIS A 81 32.60 -3.44 -5.41
C HIS A 81 32.58 -2.09 -6.14
N THR A 82 31.56 -1.83 -6.97
CA THR A 82 31.39 -0.53 -7.65
C THR A 82 31.14 0.60 -6.66
N LEU A 83 30.33 0.36 -5.62
CA LEU A 83 30.07 1.37 -4.59
C LEU A 83 31.34 1.72 -3.82
N ASN A 84 32.15 0.72 -3.45
CA ASN A 84 33.45 0.96 -2.81
C ASN A 84 34.40 1.72 -3.74
N PHE A 85 34.50 1.32 -5.02
CA PHE A 85 35.28 2.04 -6.03
C PHE A 85 34.94 3.54 -6.08
N LEU A 86 33.65 3.87 -6.14
CA LEU A 86 33.17 5.24 -6.22
C LEU A 86 33.49 6.02 -4.94
N CYS A 87 33.10 5.49 -3.77
CA CYS A 87 33.32 6.16 -2.48
C CYS A 87 34.81 6.36 -2.14
N ASN A 88 35.68 5.56 -2.76
CA ASN A 88 37.12 5.61 -2.54
C ASN A 88 37.86 6.59 -3.49
N GLY A 89 37.15 7.49 -4.18
CA GLY A 89 37.72 8.71 -4.79
C GLY A 89 38.51 8.52 -6.10
N HIS A 90 38.73 7.29 -6.54
CA HIS A 90 39.58 6.96 -7.70
C HIS A 90 39.06 7.47 -9.04
N LEU A 91 37.74 7.72 -9.16
CA LEU A 91 37.12 8.12 -10.42
C LEU A 91 37.66 9.45 -10.94
N TRP A 92 37.66 10.49 -10.10
CA TRP A 92 38.12 11.82 -10.53
C TRP A 92 39.63 11.92 -10.63
N GLY A 93 40.36 11.17 -9.79
CA GLY A 93 41.81 11.02 -9.89
C GLY A 93 42.25 10.45 -11.25
N ALA A 94 41.56 9.42 -11.76
CA ALA A 94 41.84 8.88 -13.09
C ALA A 94 41.40 9.84 -14.21
N LEU A 95 40.20 10.42 -14.11
CA LEU A 95 39.59 11.22 -15.18
C LEU A 95 40.24 12.60 -15.38
N LYS A 96 40.91 13.16 -14.36
CA LYS A 96 41.64 14.45 -14.50
C LYS A 96 42.71 14.41 -15.60
N HIS A 97 43.37 13.26 -15.78
CA HIS A 97 44.45 13.09 -16.77
C HIS A 97 43.95 13.18 -18.22
N TYR A 98 42.65 12.97 -18.43
CA TYR A 98 41.99 13.07 -19.73
C TYR A 98 41.25 14.40 -19.92
N GLY A 99 41.41 15.36 -19.01
CA GLY A 99 40.77 16.67 -19.08
C GLY A 99 39.27 16.68 -18.77
N PHE A 100 38.71 15.60 -18.19
CA PHE A 100 37.31 15.57 -17.78
C PHE A 100 37.04 16.30 -16.46
N VAL A 101 38.10 16.59 -15.69
CA VAL A 101 38.04 17.32 -14.43
C VAL A 101 39.11 18.41 -14.48
N ASN A 102 38.67 19.66 -14.44
CA ASN A 102 39.52 20.82 -14.23
C ASN A 102 39.02 21.50 -12.95
N THR A 103 39.93 21.74 -12.01
CA THR A 103 39.62 22.36 -10.73
C THR A 103 40.26 23.74 -10.70
N PRO A 104 39.48 24.83 -10.82
CA PRO A 104 39.97 26.18 -10.64
C PRO A 104 40.70 26.36 -9.30
N TYR A 105 41.71 27.24 -9.27
CA TYR A 105 42.59 27.40 -8.11
C TYR A 105 41.83 27.81 -6.84
N ASP A 106 40.81 28.63 -6.97
CA ASP A 106 39.93 29.05 -5.87
C ASP A 106 39.11 27.88 -5.30
N GLN A 107 38.56 27.02 -6.16
CA GLN A 107 37.90 25.79 -5.74
C GLN A 107 38.88 24.84 -5.07
N PHE A 108 40.10 24.73 -5.60
CA PHE A 108 41.16 23.91 -5.04
C PHE A 108 41.56 24.38 -3.65
N GLN A 109 41.86 25.67 -3.49
CA GLN A 109 42.16 26.30 -2.20
C GLN A 109 41.01 26.16 -1.21
N GLY A 110 39.77 26.37 -1.66
CA GLY A 110 38.57 26.19 -0.83
C GLY A 110 38.44 24.76 -0.31
N TYR A 111 38.72 23.76 -1.15
CA TYR A 111 38.70 22.35 -0.74
C TYR A 111 39.82 22.04 0.26
N VAL A 112 41.06 22.46 -0.02
CA VAL A 112 42.22 22.26 0.85
C VAL A 112 42.02 22.91 2.22
N GLY A 113 41.50 24.14 2.27
CA GLY A 113 41.17 24.82 3.53
C GLY A 113 40.12 24.06 4.34
N GLY A 114 39.06 23.56 3.69
CA GLY A 114 38.06 22.72 4.33
C GLY A 114 38.62 21.37 4.82
N PHE A 115 39.48 20.74 4.02
CA PHE A 115 40.17 19.50 4.36
C PHE A 115 41.03 19.67 5.61
N LYS A 116 41.85 20.73 5.66
CA LYS A 116 42.70 21.08 6.82
C LYS A 116 41.89 21.17 8.11
N ILE A 117 40.76 21.90 8.10
CA ILE A 117 39.92 22.07 9.30
C ILE A 117 39.38 20.72 9.81
N ARG A 118 38.98 19.82 8.90
CA ARG A 118 38.46 18.50 9.27
C ARG A 118 39.59 17.57 9.75
N ALA A 119 40.72 17.61 9.07
CA ALA A 119 41.92 16.86 9.43
C ALA A 119 42.46 17.24 10.81
N GLY A 120 42.52 18.54 11.15
CA GLY A 120 42.96 19.01 12.46
C GLY A 120 42.05 18.58 13.62
N ARG A 121 40.83 18.10 13.33
CA ARG A 121 39.92 17.53 14.34
C ARG A 121 40.04 16.00 14.46
N ALA A 122 40.75 15.35 13.54
CA ALA A 122 40.86 13.90 13.50
C ALA A 122 41.93 13.42 14.48
N GLN A 123 41.51 13.00 15.68
CA GLN A 123 42.42 12.56 16.73
C GLN A 123 43.24 11.30 16.39
N SER A 124 42.78 10.51 15.41
CA SER A 124 43.41 9.26 14.97
C SER A 124 44.58 9.46 13.98
N ILE A 125 44.77 10.68 13.48
CA ILE A 125 45.85 11.03 12.56
C ILE A 125 46.97 11.69 13.36
N GLU A 126 48.19 11.21 13.17
CA GLU A 126 49.39 11.77 13.79
C GLU A 126 49.92 12.93 12.96
N LYS A 127 50.03 12.72 11.65
CA LYS A 127 50.68 13.65 10.73
C LYS A 127 50.08 13.56 9.34
N ILE A 128 50.05 14.70 8.64
CA ILE A 128 49.59 14.77 7.26
C ILE A 128 50.71 15.35 6.40
N VAL A 129 51.03 14.65 5.33
CA VAL A 129 52.04 15.07 4.37
C VAL A 129 51.35 15.31 3.04
N ILE A 130 51.51 16.53 2.51
CA ILE A 130 51.02 16.86 1.18
C ILE A 130 52.17 16.68 0.19
N CYS A 131 51.92 15.89 -0.84
CA CYS A 131 52.91 15.53 -1.85
C CYS A 131 52.52 16.12 -3.22
N GLY A 132 53.27 15.74 -4.26
CA GLY A 132 52.86 16.01 -5.64
C GLY A 132 52.99 17.46 -6.08
N SER A 133 52.08 17.88 -6.95
CA SER A 133 52.18 19.15 -7.69
C SER A 133 52.11 20.40 -6.81
N LEU A 134 51.37 20.33 -5.69
CA LEU A 134 51.28 21.43 -4.74
C LEU A 134 52.60 21.62 -3.96
N ALA A 135 53.24 20.52 -3.55
CA ALA A 135 54.52 20.55 -2.83
C ALA A 135 55.68 21.05 -3.70
N ARG A 136 55.59 20.88 -5.03
CA ARG A 136 56.57 21.36 -6.02
C ARG A 136 56.31 22.78 -6.53
N GLU A 137 55.25 23.44 -6.06
CA GLU A 137 54.81 24.75 -6.58
C GLU A 137 54.47 24.74 -8.10
N THR A 138 54.20 23.55 -8.66
CA THR A 138 53.85 23.36 -10.08
C THR A 138 52.37 23.05 -10.25
N TRP A 139 51.50 23.82 -9.60
CA TRP A 139 50.05 23.60 -9.66
C TRP A 139 49.49 23.95 -11.05
N SER A 140 48.50 23.18 -11.50
CA SER A 140 47.70 23.42 -12.71
C SER A 140 46.23 23.13 -12.43
N ASP A 141 45.32 23.53 -13.32
CA ASP A 141 43.89 23.22 -13.20
C ASP A 141 43.58 21.70 -13.26
N ARG A 142 44.54 20.87 -13.70
CA ARG A 142 44.47 19.40 -13.69
C ARG A 142 45.18 18.77 -12.50
N SER A 143 45.74 19.57 -11.60
CA SER A 143 46.37 19.09 -10.37
C SER A 143 45.35 18.44 -9.45
N ASP A 144 45.75 17.33 -8.85
CA ASP A 144 45.11 16.72 -7.70
C ASP A 144 45.78 17.11 -6.38
N LEU A 145 45.11 16.72 -5.30
CA LEU A 145 45.65 16.80 -3.97
C LEU A 145 46.17 15.42 -3.53
N ASP A 146 47.49 15.24 -3.59
CA ASP A 146 48.17 14.07 -3.06
C ASP A 146 48.35 14.21 -1.54
N VAL A 147 47.68 13.36 -0.77
CA VAL A 147 47.75 13.38 0.71
C VAL A 147 48.24 12.04 1.23
N ARG A 148 49.15 12.07 2.20
CA ARG A 148 49.56 10.89 2.98
C ARG A 148 49.29 11.17 4.45
N MET A 149 48.41 10.38 5.06
CA MET A 149 47.99 10.52 6.45
C MET A 149 48.68 9.43 7.27
N ILE A 150 49.61 9.79 8.13
CA ILE A 150 50.23 8.87 9.07
C ILE A 150 49.26 8.73 10.25
N ARG A 151 48.76 7.52 10.49
CA ARG A 151 47.86 7.27 11.62
C ARG A 151 48.64 7.14 12.93
N LYS A 152 47.98 7.45 14.04
CA LYS A 152 48.49 7.06 15.36
C LYS A 152 48.51 5.53 15.51
N PRO A 153 49.39 4.98 16.36
CA PRO A 153 49.40 3.56 16.66
C PRO A 153 48.07 3.09 17.27
N GLY A 154 47.75 1.80 17.11
CA GLY A 154 46.53 1.18 17.63
C GLY A 154 45.46 0.87 16.57
N PHE A 155 44.72 -0.22 16.78
CA PHE A 155 43.70 -0.70 15.84
C PHE A 155 42.56 0.31 15.63
N VAL A 156 42.03 0.87 16.72
CA VAL A 156 40.94 1.87 16.66
C VAL A 156 41.38 3.10 15.87
N ASN A 157 42.59 3.61 16.13
CA ASN A 157 43.15 4.73 15.37
C ASN A 157 43.31 4.39 13.88
N GLY A 158 43.71 3.15 13.56
CA GLY A 158 43.75 2.67 12.18
C GLY A 158 42.40 2.67 11.49
N VAL A 159 41.37 2.12 12.13
CA VAL A 159 40.00 2.11 11.60
C VAL A 159 39.46 3.54 11.46
N CYS A 160 39.63 4.39 12.47
CA CYS A 160 39.18 5.78 12.44
C CYS A 160 39.89 6.61 11.35
N ALA A 161 41.20 6.42 11.15
CA ALA A 161 41.95 7.08 10.09
C ALA A 161 41.50 6.61 8.70
N CYS A 162 41.26 5.31 8.51
CA CYS A 162 40.72 4.78 7.25
C CYS A 162 39.29 5.27 6.98
N TRP A 163 38.45 5.34 8.02
CA TRP A 163 37.10 5.90 7.92
C TRP A 163 37.12 7.39 7.57
N PHE A 164 38.04 8.16 8.17
CA PHE A 164 38.26 9.55 7.82
C PHE A 164 38.66 9.69 6.34
N ALA A 165 39.62 8.89 5.87
CA ALA A 165 40.05 8.87 4.48
C ALA A 165 38.91 8.54 3.50
N LEU A 166 38.12 7.51 3.81
CA LEU A 166 36.93 7.14 3.03
C LEU A 166 35.91 8.29 2.96
N CYS A 167 35.67 8.96 4.08
CA CYS A 167 34.76 10.11 4.14
C CYS A 167 35.28 11.29 3.30
N GLU A 168 36.58 11.59 3.35
CA GLU A 168 37.17 12.65 2.53
C GLU A 168 37.14 12.31 1.04
N ARG A 169 37.42 11.07 0.65
CA ARG A 169 37.30 10.60 -0.74
C ARG A 169 35.85 10.63 -1.23
N SER A 170 34.88 10.30 -0.38
CA SER A 170 33.45 10.41 -0.70
C SER A 170 33.01 11.87 -0.87
N ARG A 171 33.52 12.79 -0.03
CA ARG A 171 33.30 14.24 -0.21
C ARG A 171 33.92 14.73 -1.51
N ALA A 172 35.14 14.30 -1.83
CA ALA A 172 35.81 14.63 -3.08
C ALA A 172 35.03 14.11 -4.30
N LEU A 173 34.47 12.89 -4.22
CA LEU A 173 33.60 12.34 -5.25
C LEU A 173 32.40 13.24 -5.52
N ILE A 174 31.69 13.67 -4.46
CA ILE A 174 30.51 14.55 -4.58
C ILE A 174 30.90 15.94 -5.10
N ALA A 175 32.04 16.48 -4.65
CA ALA A 175 32.55 17.78 -5.05
C ALA A 175 33.21 17.78 -6.45
N ARG A 176 33.36 16.60 -7.09
CA ARG A 176 34.15 16.41 -8.31
C ARG A 176 35.59 16.89 -8.20
N PHE A 177 36.18 16.69 -7.03
CA PHE A 177 37.53 17.11 -6.71
C PHE A 177 38.51 15.91 -6.85
N PRO A 178 39.63 16.05 -7.58
CA PRO A 178 40.62 14.98 -7.68
C PRO A 178 41.47 14.92 -6.40
N LEU A 179 41.14 13.97 -5.52
CA LEU A 179 41.83 13.73 -4.25
C LEU A 179 42.50 12.35 -4.28
N ASP A 180 43.82 12.30 -4.09
CA ASP A 180 44.58 11.06 -3.92
C ASP A 180 45.18 11.00 -2.51
N ALA A 181 44.31 10.68 -1.55
CA ALA A 181 44.70 10.50 -0.15
C ALA A 181 45.06 9.04 0.12
N TYR A 182 46.01 8.72 1.01
CA TYR A 182 46.27 7.37 1.56
C TYR A 182 46.57 7.42 3.06
N VAL A 183 46.26 6.34 3.78
CA VAL A 183 46.62 6.16 5.19
C VAL A 183 47.87 5.29 5.28
N LEU A 184 48.93 5.81 5.90
CA LEU A 184 50.19 5.12 6.12
C LEU A 184 50.29 4.64 7.56
N ASP A 185 50.90 3.46 7.74
CA ASP A 185 51.07 2.82 9.04
C ASP A 185 52.16 3.47 9.90
N ASN A 186 53.17 4.06 9.27
CA ASN A 186 54.28 4.79 9.91
C ASN A 186 55.00 5.67 8.88
N GLU A 187 55.97 6.47 9.34
CA GLU A 187 56.77 7.35 8.47
C GLU A 187 57.69 6.59 7.50
N ALA A 188 58.09 5.35 7.81
CA ALA A 188 58.98 4.58 6.92
C ALA A 188 58.34 4.32 5.56
N SER A 189 57.00 4.24 5.49
CA SER A 189 56.27 4.14 4.23
C SER A 189 56.46 5.36 3.32
N LEU A 190 56.82 6.53 3.85
CA LEU A 190 57.14 7.72 3.05
C LEU A 190 58.43 7.56 2.25
N SER A 191 59.35 6.68 2.67
CA SER A 191 60.61 6.43 1.94
C SER A 191 60.40 5.82 0.56
N THR A 192 59.19 5.30 0.27
CA THR A 192 58.81 4.79 -1.05
C THR A 192 58.46 5.90 -2.04
N LEU A 193 58.30 7.14 -1.57
CA LEU A 193 58.12 8.31 -2.43
C LEU A 193 59.45 8.70 -3.07
N SER A 194 59.37 9.20 -4.30
CA SER A 194 60.56 9.62 -5.06
C SER A 194 61.31 10.71 -4.30
N SER A 195 62.64 10.58 -4.19
CA SER A 195 63.52 11.57 -3.54
C SER A 195 63.41 12.99 -4.14
N ASN A 196 62.91 13.11 -5.38
CA ASN A 196 62.65 14.40 -6.04
C ASN A 196 61.35 15.08 -5.60
N GLU A 197 60.55 14.44 -4.74
CA GLU A 197 59.40 15.06 -4.11
C GLU A 197 59.83 15.61 -2.75
N HIS A 198 60.27 16.87 -2.70
CA HIS A 198 60.43 17.59 -1.43
C HIS A 198 59.05 17.66 -0.77
N SER A 199 58.75 16.73 0.12
CA SER A 199 57.46 16.65 0.80
C SER A 199 57.28 17.88 1.68
N VAL A 200 56.23 18.67 1.43
CA VAL A 200 55.83 19.71 2.36
C VAL A 200 55.15 19.00 3.53
N THR A 201 55.92 18.80 4.59
CA THR A 201 55.41 18.23 5.83
C THR A 201 54.52 19.27 6.49
N MET A 202 53.22 18.98 6.59
CA MET A 202 52.30 19.81 7.37
C MET A 202 52.22 19.23 8.78
N GLU A 203 52.98 19.80 9.71
CA GLU A 203 52.68 19.60 11.12
C GLU A 203 51.34 20.29 11.43
N ILE A 204 50.42 19.54 12.03
CA ILE A 204 49.04 19.96 12.25
C ILE A 204 48.96 21.21 13.16
N ASP A 205 50.02 21.51 13.92
CA ASP A 205 50.05 22.57 14.92
C ASP A 205 50.67 23.92 14.46
N THR A 206 51.39 24.01 13.33
CA THR A 206 52.21 25.21 13.00
C THR A 206 51.73 26.08 11.82
N MET A 207 50.53 25.84 11.28
CA MET A 207 50.15 26.47 10.01
C MET A 207 49.45 27.84 10.15
N THR A 208 50.22 28.93 10.07
CA THR A 208 49.74 30.29 9.77
C THR A 208 49.72 30.54 8.25
N LEU A 209 48.67 30.10 7.56
CA LEU A 209 48.34 30.67 6.25
C LEU A 209 47.62 32.00 6.46
N PRO A 210 47.82 33.03 5.62
CA PRO A 210 47.01 34.24 5.66
C PRO A 210 45.56 33.85 5.38
N ILE A 211 44.76 33.81 6.45
CA ILE A 211 43.34 33.48 6.38
C ILE A 211 42.67 34.61 5.59
N VAL A 212 42.30 34.34 4.35
CA VAL A 212 41.31 35.15 3.66
C VAL A 212 39.98 34.90 4.36
N GLU A 213 39.67 35.76 5.33
CA GLU A 213 38.54 35.66 6.25
C GLU A 213 37.18 35.99 5.58
N LYS A 214 37.03 35.73 4.28
CA LYS A 214 35.80 36.00 3.54
C LYS A 214 35.11 34.70 3.13
N HIS A 215 34.03 34.40 3.86
CA HIS A 215 32.89 33.56 3.48
C HIS A 215 32.85 32.04 3.77
N SER A 216 33.70 31.48 4.64
CA SER A 216 33.57 30.04 5.00
C SER A 216 32.56 29.72 6.13
N ARG A 217 31.39 30.39 6.18
CA ARG A 217 30.22 29.82 6.88
C ARG A 217 29.60 28.71 6.03
N TRP A 218 30.33 27.61 5.85
CA TRP A 218 29.71 26.33 5.53
C TRP A 218 28.93 25.89 6.78
N GLN A 219 27.69 26.37 6.89
CA GLN A 219 26.77 26.03 7.96
C GLN A 219 26.65 24.51 8.01
N ILE A 220 27.05 23.90 9.14
CA ILE A 220 26.82 22.49 9.47
C ILE A 220 25.35 22.28 9.94
N ASN A 221 24.63 23.36 10.22
CA ASN A 221 23.21 23.35 10.60
C ASN A 221 22.21 22.72 9.60
N PRO A 222 22.32 22.83 8.27
CA PRO A 222 21.27 22.38 7.37
C PRO A 222 21.10 20.85 7.36
N ILE A 223 22.15 20.07 7.70
CA ILE A 223 22.04 18.61 7.82
C ILE A 223 21.28 18.26 9.11
N ARG A 224 21.65 18.88 10.24
CA ARG A 224 20.97 18.66 11.53
C ARG A 224 19.49 19.04 11.46
N ASP A 225 19.18 20.20 10.89
CA ASP A 225 17.79 20.67 10.76
C ASP A 225 16.99 19.79 9.79
N SER A 226 17.64 19.27 8.74
CA SER A 226 16.99 18.31 7.82
C SER A 226 16.78 16.95 8.48
N ALA A 227 17.68 16.48 9.34
CA ALA A 227 17.53 15.21 10.07
C ALA A 227 16.41 15.29 11.11
N LEU A 228 16.30 16.38 11.87
CA LEU A 228 15.17 16.59 12.79
C LEU A 228 13.85 16.69 12.03
N THR A 229 13.85 17.34 10.86
CA THR A 229 12.69 17.38 9.97
C THR A 229 12.31 15.99 9.48
N MET A 230 13.29 15.16 9.11
CA MET A 230 13.10 13.77 8.68
C MET A 230 12.46 12.93 9.78
N LEU A 231 13.00 12.98 11.01
CA LEU A 231 12.45 12.25 12.16
C LEU A 231 11.03 12.68 12.48
N GLY A 232 10.74 13.99 12.44
CA GLY A 232 9.39 14.50 12.64
C GLY A 232 8.41 14.05 11.56
N GLU A 233 8.84 13.96 10.30
CA GLU A 233 8.01 13.43 9.20
C GLU A 233 7.76 11.93 9.34
N ILE A 234 8.78 11.14 9.71
CA ILE A 234 8.62 9.70 9.98
C ILE A 234 7.62 9.49 11.12
N ALA A 235 7.81 10.16 12.27
CA ALA A 235 6.92 10.02 13.42
C ALA A 235 5.46 10.37 13.06
N LEU A 236 5.27 11.42 12.27
CA LEU A 236 3.95 11.86 11.84
C LEU A 236 3.29 10.88 10.85
N LEU A 237 4.04 10.38 9.87
CA LEU A 237 3.51 9.37 8.95
C LEU A 237 3.17 8.06 9.69
N LEU A 238 3.97 7.69 10.70
CA LEU A 238 3.68 6.55 11.56
C LEU A 238 2.40 6.77 12.37
N LEU A 239 2.16 7.98 12.89
CA LEU A 239 0.91 8.31 13.58
C LEU A 239 -0.33 8.18 12.66
N CYS A 240 -0.16 8.41 11.37
CA CYS A 240 -1.23 8.27 10.37
C CYS A 240 -1.58 6.81 10.04
N VAL A 241 -0.64 5.87 10.18
CA VAL A 241 -0.93 4.46 9.87
C VAL A 241 -1.53 3.69 11.06
N ILE A 242 -1.45 4.23 12.27
CA ILE A 242 -1.97 3.57 13.50
C ILE A 242 -3.45 3.21 13.39
N PRO A 243 -4.36 4.11 12.97
CA PRO A 243 -5.77 3.74 12.86
C PRO A 243 -5.99 2.61 11.86
N GLY A 244 -5.28 2.63 10.72
CA GLY A 244 -5.31 1.54 9.75
C GLY A 244 -4.86 0.21 10.34
N LEU A 245 -3.74 0.18 11.07
CA LEU A 245 -3.23 -1.03 11.74
C LEU A 245 -4.20 -1.53 12.83
N PHE A 246 -4.77 -0.62 13.60
CA PHE A 246 -5.77 -0.97 14.62
C PHE A 246 -7.04 -1.53 13.98
N PHE A 247 -7.52 -0.92 12.90
CA PHE A 247 -8.64 -1.44 12.11
C PHE A 247 -8.32 -2.85 11.59
N SER A 248 -7.20 -3.03 10.90
CA SER A 248 -6.76 -4.35 10.43
C SER A 248 -6.67 -5.41 11.54
N TYR A 249 -6.34 -5.00 12.76
CA TYR A 249 -6.30 -5.89 13.91
C TYR A 249 -7.70 -6.23 14.46
N GLN A 250 -8.66 -5.30 14.38
CA GLN A 250 -9.97 -5.41 15.04
C GLN A 250 -11.14 -5.71 14.11
N THR A 251 -11.12 -5.37 12.82
CA THR A 251 -12.35 -5.38 12.00
C THR A 251 -12.56 -6.64 11.19
N LEU A 252 -13.86 -6.90 10.91
CA LEU A 252 -14.31 -7.74 9.80
C LEU A 252 -13.68 -7.22 8.51
N GLN A 253 -13.12 -8.12 7.72
CA GLN A 253 -12.73 -7.75 6.37
C GLN A 253 -14.00 -7.39 5.60
N GLU A 254 -13.91 -6.39 4.74
CA GLU A 254 -14.97 -6.13 3.79
C GLU A 254 -15.19 -7.40 2.94
N PRO A 255 -16.42 -7.94 2.88
CA PRO A 255 -16.75 -9.14 2.10
C PRO A 255 -16.23 -9.09 0.67
N TRP A 256 -16.33 -7.91 0.06
CA TRP A 256 -15.95 -7.68 -1.32
C TRP A 256 -14.45 -7.71 -1.53
N THR A 257 -13.67 -7.31 -0.53
CA THR A 257 -12.22 -7.43 -0.55
C THR A 257 -11.80 -8.90 -0.47
N MET A 258 -12.42 -9.70 0.40
CA MET A 258 -12.19 -11.16 0.42
C MET A 258 -12.55 -11.81 -0.93
N PHE A 259 -13.70 -11.45 -1.50
CA PHE A 259 -14.12 -11.91 -2.82
C PHE A 259 -13.06 -11.60 -3.90
N ARG A 260 -12.57 -10.36 -3.92
CA ARG A 260 -11.55 -9.95 -4.88
C ARG A 260 -10.25 -10.72 -4.69
N ILE A 261 -9.82 -10.92 -3.45
CA ILE A 261 -8.58 -11.66 -3.18
C ILE A 261 -8.73 -13.11 -3.62
N ALA A 262 -9.87 -13.74 -3.34
CA ALA A 262 -10.17 -15.08 -3.82
C ALA A 262 -10.13 -15.15 -5.36
N ARG A 263 -10.80 -14.22 -6.04
CA ARG A 263 -10.75 -14.14 -7.51
C ARG A 263 -9.33 -13.87 -8.03
N ALA A 264 -8.59 -12.97 -7.40
CA ALA A 264 -7.22 -12.65 -7.76
C ALA A 264 -6.32 -13.88 -7.61
N SER A 265 -6.48 -14.66 -6.53
CA SER A 265 -5.75 -15.91 -6.31
C SER A 265 -5.99 -16.90 -7.44
N LEU A 266 -7.24 -17.16 -7.82
CA LEU A 266 -7.54 -18.04 -8.96
C LEU A 266 -7.02 -17.48 -10.29
N SER A 267 -6.96 -16.16 -10.41
CA SER A 267 -6.47 -15.47 -11.61
C SER A 267 -4.94 -15.55 -11.77
N VAL A 268 -4.20 -15.75 -10.67
CA VAL A 268 -2.74 -15.98 -10.72
C VAL A 268 -2.46 -17.25 -11.52
N ASP A 269 -3.14 -18.35 -11.19
CA ASP A 269 -2.93 -19.64 -11.84
C ASP A 269 -3.53 -19.67 -13.27
N ALA A 270 -4.64 -18.99 -13.48
CA ALA A 270 -5.26 -18.88 -14.81
C ALA A 270 -4.47 -18.00 -15.79
N GLY A 271 -3.54 -17.18 -15.30
CA GLY A 271 -2.77 -16.23 -16.11
C GLY A 271 -3.60 -15.05 -16.65
N HIS A 272 -4.88 -14.95 -16.31
CA HIS A 272 -5.78 -13.84 -16.66
C HIS A 272 -6.86 -13.68 -15.57
N ILE A 273 -7.44 -12.49 -15.47
CA ILE A 273 -8.52 -12.18 -14.54
C ILE A 273 -9.74 -12.98 -14.96
N LEU A 274 -10.17 -13.89 -14.08
CA LEU A 274 -11.33 -14.72 -14.33
C LEU A 274 -12.61 -13.86 -14.37
N SER A 275 -13.46 -14.11 -15.37
CA SER A 275 -14.77 -13.47 -15.52
C SER A 275 -15.83 -14.03 -14.57
N TYR A 276 -15.42 -14.64 -13.46
CA TYR A 276 -16.33 -15.27 -12.50
C TYR A 276 -17.27 -14.23 -11.90
N VAL A 277 -18.58 -14.45 -12.09
CA VAL A 277 -19.67 -13.68 -11.49
C VAL A 277 -20.42 -14.63 -10.59
N THR A 278 -20.46 -14.33 -9.29
CA THR A 278 -21.34 -15.04 -8.36
C THR A 278 -22.78 -14.68 -8.64
N SER A 279 -23.68 -15.67 -8.62
CA SER A 279 -25.09 -15.47 -8.94
C SER A 279 -25.77 -14.51 -7.97
N GLY A 280 -25.43 -14.57 -6.68
CA GLY A 280 -25.91 -13.64 -5.67
C GLY A 280 -25.22 -12.29 -5.73
N ALA A 281 -23.88 -12.24 -5.70
CA ALA A 281 -23.22 -10.99 -5.37
C ALA A 281 -23.28 -9.93 -6.48
N GLY A 282 -23.81 -10.27 -7.67
CA GLY A 282 -23.88 -9.38 -8.82
C GLY A 282 -22.52 -8.76 -9.10
N TYR A 283 -21.43 -9.44 -8.69
CA TYR A 283 -20.11 -8.86 -8.59
C TYR A 283 -19.65 -8.53 -9.99
N ARG A 284 -19.52 -7.25 -10.26
CA ARG A 284 -19.38 -6.74 -11.60
C ARG A 284 -17.94 -6.95 -12.07
N SER A 285 -17.76 -7.27 -13.36
CA SER A 285 -16.46 -7.26 -14.03
C SER A 285 -15.81 -5.86 -14.07
N GLU A 286 -16.47 -4.83 -13.53
CA GLU A 286 -16.09 -3.43 -13.60
C GLU A 286 -14.93 -3.00 -12.69
N HIS A 287 -14.30 -3.98 -12.05
CA HIS A 287 -13.39 -3.81 -10.93
C HIS A 287 -12.02 -4.47 -11.19
N ILE A 288 -11.76 -4.84 -12.44
CA ILE A 288 -10.55 -5.57 -12.86
C ILE A 288 -9.24 -4.89 -12.51
N GLY A 289 -9.21 -3.56 -12.42
CA GLY A 289 -8.02 -2.83 -12.00
C GLY A 289 -7.61 -3.14 -10.56
N GLY A 290 -8.60 -3.34 -9.67
CA GLY A 290 -8.36 -3.73 -8.29
C GLY A 290 -7.78 -5.14 -8.19
N ASP A 291 -8.34 -6.07 -8.97
CA ASP A 291 -7.85 -7.45 -9.00
C ASP A 291 -6.43 -7.54 -9.55
N MET A 292 -6.09 -6.75 -10.56
CA MET A 292 -4.73 -6.72 -11.12
C MET A 292 -3.69 -6.32 -10.06
N ILE A 293 -4.02 -5.33 -9.22
CA ILE A 293 -3.15 -4.94 -8.11
C ILE A 293 -3.06 -6.08 -7.10
N GLN A 294 -4.17 -6.74 -6.77
CA GLN A 294 -4.17 -7.87 -5.85
C GLN A 294 -3.39 -9.08 -6.39
N VAL A 295 -3.48 -9.38 -7.68
CA VAL A 295 -2.66 -10.40 -8.35
C VAL A 295 -1.18 -10.05 -8.23
N GLY A 296 -0.82 -8.78 -8.47
CA GLY A 296 0.55 -8.29 -8.28
C GLY A 296 1.03 -8.38 -6.82
N LEU A 297 0.14 -8.20 -5.85
CA LEU A 297 0.45 -8.38 -4.43
C LEU A 297 0.64 -9.87 -4.09
N LEU A 298 -0.32 -10.72 -4.46
CA LEU A 298 -0.29 -12.17 -4.22
C LEU A 298 0.94 -12.84 -4.84
N SER A 299 1.21 -12.54 -6.11
CA SER A 299 2.35 -13.11 -6.85
C SER A 299 3.71 -12.74 -6.25
N ALA A 300 3.77 -11.70 -5.42
CA ALA A 300 5.03 -11.17 -4.92
C ALA A 300 5.27 -11.41 -3.42
N THR A 301 4.22 -11.62 -2.63
CA THR A 301 4.35 -11.76 -1.17
C THR A 301 4.30 -13.22 -0.70
N ASN A 302 3.61 -14.11 -1.42
CA ASN A 302 3.25 -15.46 -0.96
C ASN A 302 2.55 -15.47 0.42
N TRP A 303 1.85 -14.38 0.77
CA TRP A 303 1.11 -14.33 2.03
C TRP A 303 -0.15 -15.19 1.96
N PRO A 304 -0.64 -15.70 3.12
CA PRO A 304 -1.98 -16.26 3.20
C PRO A 304 -3.00 -15.26 2.64
N LEU A 305 -4.01 -15.75 1.92
CA LEU A 305 -4.98 -14.89 1.24
C LEU A 305 -5.67 -13.95 2.23
N GLU A 306 -6.00 -14.46 3.43
CA GLU A 306 -6.61 -13.68 4.51
C GLU A 306 -5.72 -12.54 4.96
N ALA A 307 -4.42 -12.79 5.07
CA ALA A 307 -3.44 -11.80 5.52
C ALA A 307 -3.36 -10.60 4.58
N LEU A 308 -3.51 -10.83 3.27
CA LEU A 308 -3.49 -9.76 2.27
C LEU A 308 -4.68 -8.80 2.42
N GLY A 309 -5.85 -9.32 2.79
CA GLY A 309 -7.05 -8.52 3.08
C GLY A 309 -6.88 -7.61 4.30
N LEU A 310 -5.99 -7.99 5.22
CA LEU A 310 -5.70 -7.24 6.43
C LEU A 310 -4.65 -6.15 6.23
N VAL A 311 -3.93 -6.09 5.11
CA VAL A 311 -2.83 -5.11 4.97
C VAL A 311 -3.39 -3.70 4.74
N PRO A 312 -3.14 -2.73 5.64
CA PRO A 312 -3.75 -1.41 5.53
C PRO A 312 -2.96 -0.50 4.57
N ILE A 313 -2.85 -0.89 3.28
CA ILE A 313 -2.07 -0.14 2.27
C ILE A 313 -2.61 1.28 2.11
N GLY A 314 -3.93 1.44 2.14
CA GLY A 314 -4.56 2.74 1.96
C GLY A 314 -4.25 3.73 3.07
N ALA A 315 -4.04 3.27 4.30
CA ALA A 315 -3.62 4.14 5.40
C ALA A 315 -2.28 4.82 5.11
N LEU A 316 -1.35 4.11 4.47
CA LEU A 316 -0.05 4.66 4.05
C LEU A 316 -0.20 5.55 2.81
N VAL A 317 -0.83 5.02 1.76
CA VAL A 317 -0.92 5.66 0.44
C VAL A 317 -1.70 6.96 0.49
N LEU A 318 -2.88 6.97 1.12
CA LEU A 318 -3.74 8.15 1.18
C LEU A 318 -3.12 9.23 2.08
N ALA A 319 -2.50 8.86 3.21
CA ALA A 319 -1.84 9.85 4.07
C ALA A 319 -0.76 10.64 3.29
N ILE A 320 0.10 9.94 2.56
CA ILE A 320 1.15 10.58 1.74
C ILE A 320 0.54 11.48 0.65
N LEU A 321 -0.52 11.01 -0.02
CA LEU A 321 -1.21 11.78 -1.06
C LEU A 321 -1.90 13.04 -0.53
N TYR A 322 -2.63 12.94 0.59
CA TYR A 322 -3.28 14.11 1.19
C TYR A 322 -2.27 15.14 1.66
N TYR A 323 -1.15 14.70 2.27
CA TYR A 323 -0.08 15.61 2.62
C TYR A 323 0.52 16.28 1.38
N ALA A 324 0.79 15.51 0.31
CA ALA A 324 1.31 16.04 -0.94
C ALA A 324 0.42 17.12 -1.55
N ILE A 325 -0.89 16.89 -1.60
CA ILE A 325 -1.88 17.82 -2.17
C ILE A 325 -2.06 19.02 -1.27
N ALA A 326 -2.23 18.80 0.04
CA ALA A 326 -2.37 19.89 0.98
C ALA A 326 -1.16 20.82 0.93
N ARG A 327 0.07 20.30 0.81
CA ARG A 327 1.29 21.12 0.64
C ARG A 327 1.34 21.92 -0.67
N GLN A 328 0.55 21.59 -1.68
CA GLN A 328 0.39 22.43 -2.87
C GLN A 328 -0.61 23.57 -2.67
N ILE A 329 -1.66 23.31 -1.90
CA ILE A 329 -2.78 24.23 -1.72
C ILE A 329 -2.53 25.21 -0.57
N THR A 330 -1.91 24.74 0.52
CA THR A 330 -1.59 25.56 1.69
C THR A 330 -0.10 25.86 1.81
N VAL A 331 0.20 27.10 2.21
CA VAL A 331 1.55 27.52 2.63
C VAL A 331 1.90 26.92 4.01
N SER A 332 0.91 26.73 4.89
CA SER A 332 1.07 26.23 6.24
C SER A 332 1.42 24.74 6.25
N ARG A 333 2.57 24.38 6.82
CA ARG A 333 2.94 22.97 7.04
C ARG A 333 1.96 22.31 7.99
N TRP A 334 1.56 23.01 9.06
CA TRP A 334 0.68 22.49 10.09
C TRP A 334 -0.72 22.18 9.55
N SER A 335 -1.28 23.02 8.69
CA SER A 335 -2.60 22.74 8.10
C SER A 335 -2.55 21.48 7.21
N ALA A 336 -1.45 21.28 6.47
CA ALA A 336 -1.27 20.06 5.66
C ALA A 336 -1.13 18.81 6.53
N ILE A 337 -0.42 18.92 7.66
CA ILE A 337 -0.33 17.87 8.67
C ILE A 337 -1.72 17.56 9.26
N SER A 338 -2.49 18.58 9.64
CA SER A 338 -3.83 18.40 10.20
C SER A 338 -4.81 17.78 9.20
N ILE A 339 -4.73 18.14 7.91
CA ILE A 339 -5.53 17.50 6.86
C ILE A 339 -5.14 16.02 6.70
N MET A 340 -3.84 15.72 6.68
CA MET A 340 -3.35 14.34 6.62
C MET A 340 -3.84 13.52 7.83
N LEU A 341 -3.75 14.07 9.04
CA LEU A 341 -4.26 13.44 10.27
C LEU A 341 -5.78 13.25 10.22
N PHE A 342 -6.54 14.25 9.77
CA PHE A 342 -7.99 14.12 9.62
C PHE A 342 -8.35 12.90 8.77
N VAL A 343 -7.79 12.78 7.56
CA VAL A 343 -8.10 11.65 6.68
C VAL A 343 -7.65 10.34 7.30
N SER A 344 -6.51 10.35 7.98
CA SER A 344 -5.94 9.15 8.60
C SER A 344 -6.76 8.64 9.81
N TRP A 345 -7.59 9.48 10.42
CA TRP A 345 -8.33 9.17 11.65
C TRP A 345 -9.86 9.25 11.48
N TYR A 346 -10.39 9.57 10.30
CA TYR A 346 -11.82 9.74 10.08
C TYR A 346 -12.57 8.40 9.94
N TYR A 347 -12.98 7.80 11.08
CA TYR A 347 -13.58 6.44 11.17
C TYR A 347 -14.64 6.07 10.11
N PRO A 348 -15.58 6.94 9.69
CA PRO A 348 -16.57 6.58 8.67
C PRO A 348 -15.94 6.33 7.29
N GLY A 349 -14.77 6.91 7.03
CA GLY A 349 -13.98 6.65 5.83
C GLY A 349 -13.07 5.43 5.96
N LEU A 350 -12.61 5.10 7.17
CA LEU A 350 -11.49 4.17 7.38
C LEU A 350 -11.78 2.76 6.88
N TYR A 351 -13.01 2.26 7.06
CA TYR A 351 -13.42 0.95 6.54
C TYR A 351 -13.12 0.84 5.05
N SER A 352 -13.63 1.80 4.26
CA SER A 352 -13.43 1.80 2.80
C SER A 352 -12.01 2.21 2.35
N GLN A 353 -11.29 2.99 3.16
CA GLN A 353 -10.12 3.75 2.70
C GLN A 353 -8.78 3.09 3.02
N PHE A 354 -8.74 2.12 3.92
CA PHE A 354 -7.47 1.67 4.48
C PHE A 354 -6.99 0.29 4.04
N GLY A 355 -7.87 -0.64 3.69
CA GLY A 355 -7.47 -1.97 3.23
C GLY A 355 -6.78 -1.99 1.86
N THR A 356 -6.77 -3.14 1.21
CA THR A 356 -6.35 -3.31 -0.20
C THR A 356 -7.51 -3.07 -1.17
N GLU A 357 -8.48 -2.26 -0.73
CA GLU A 357 -9.80 -2.14 -1.32
C GLU A 357 -9.86 -1.26 -2.56
N THR A 358 -10.98 -1.38 -3.29
CA THR A 358 -11.32 -0.54 -4.45
C THR A 358 -11.13 0.95 -4.19
N TYR A 359 -11.61 1.44 -3.05
CA TYR A 359 -11.64 2.87 -2.81
C TYR A 359 -10.26 3.46 -2.52
N VAL A 360 -9.32 2.66 -2.02
CA VAL A 360 -7.94 3.10 -1.84
C VAL A 360 -7.36 3.55 -3.17
N TRP A 361 -7.51 2.70 -4.18
CA TRP A 361 -6.98 2.93 -5.52
C TRP A 361 -7.71 4.08 -6.22
N THR A 362 -9.04 4.10 -6.14
CA THR A 362 -9.84 5.12 -6.85
C THR A 362 -9.70 6.49 -6.22
N ASN A 363 -9.66 6.58 -4.89
CA ASN A 363 -9.40 7.83 -4.19
C ASN A 363 -7.99 8.33 -4.51
N ALA A 364 -6.98 7.44 -4.52
CA ALA A 364 -5.62 7.81 -4.88
C ALA A 364 -5.51 8.35 -6.31
N LEU A 365 -6.17 7.69 -7.27
CA LEU A 365 -6.24 8.10 -8.67
C LEU A 365 -6.99 9.43 -8.82
N PHE A 366 -8.13 9.61 -8.14
CA PHE A 366 -8.91 10.85 -8.18
C PHE A 366 -8.15 12.03 -7.58
N LEU A 367 -7.50 11.83 -6.44
CA LEU A 367 -6.63 12.82 -5.80
C LEU A 367 -5.45 13.22 -6.72
N THR A 368 -4.86 12.24 -7.40
CA THR A 368 -3.81 12.48 -8.40
C THR A 368 -4.35 13.23 -9.62
N PHE A 369 -5.56 12.90 -10.08
CA PHE A 369 -6.27 13.64 -11.10
C PHE A 369 -6.45 15.11 -10.70
N LEU A 370 -6.86 15.40 -9.46
CA LEU A 370 -6.99 16.77 -8.96
C LEU A 370 -5.67 17.55 -9.01
N ILE A 371 -4.54 16.92 -8.67
CA ILE A 371 -3.21 17.53 -8.83
C ILE A 371 -2.95 17.85 -10.30
N LEU A 372 -3.08 16.85 -11.18
CA LEU A 372 -2.81 17.02 -12.60
C LEU A 372 -3.74 18.05 -13.24
N LEU A 373 -5.00 18.14 -12.79
CA LEU A 373 -5.97 19.12 -13.23
C LEU A 373 -5.53 20.54 -12.88
N LEU A 374 -5.04 20.78 -11.66
CA LEU A 374 -4.48 22.07 -11.25
C LEU A 374 -3.31 22.48 -12.16
N TYR A 375 -2.45 21.54 -12.53
CA TYR A 375 -1.36 21.80 -13.47
C TYR A 375 -1.86 22.02 -14.91
N TRP A 376 -2.85 21.26 -15.36
CA TRP A 376 -3.42 21.39 -16.70
C TRP A 376 -4.14 22.74 -16.89
N ILE A 377 -4.83 23.23 -15.86
CA ILE A 377 -5.41 24.59 -15.83
C ILE A 377 -4.33 25.66 -16.05
N ASN A 378 -3.10 25.42 -15.56
CA ASN A 378 -1.97 26.33 -15.72
C ASN A 378 -1.29 26.22 -17.07
N ASN A 379 -1.11 24.99 -17.57
CA ASN A 379 -0.37 24.70 -18.78
C ASN A 379 -1.03 23.52 -19.51
N LYS A 380 -1.79 23.82 -20.55
CA LYS A 380 -2.63 22.85 -21.30
C LYS A 380 -1.78 22.06 -22.30
N THR A 381 -0.77 21.33 -21.83
CA THR A 381 0.09 20.52 -22.70
C THR A 381 -0.60 19.22 -23.09
N ILE A 382 -0.25 18.69 -24.27
CA ILE A 382 -0.74 17.38 -24.73
C ILE A 382 -0.36 16.27 -23.75
N VAL A 383 0.83 16.36 -23.15
CA VAL A 383 1.33 15.41 -22.16
C VAL A 383 0.43 15.38 -20.92
N LEU A 384 0.03 16.54 -20.40
CA LEU A 384 -0.90 16.59 -19.26
C LEU A 384 -2.28 16.03 -19.61
N SER A 385 -2.79 16.31 -20.81
CA SER A 385 -4.05 15.71 -21.29
C SER A 385 -3.95 14.18 -21.37
N LEU A 386 -2.85 13.63 -21.87
CA LEU A 386 -2.63 12.17 -21.92
C LEU A 386 -2.53 11.54 -20.53
N LEU A 387 -1.88 12.21 -19.57
CA LEU A 387 -1.85 11.75 -18.18
C LEU A 387 -3.24 11.77 -17.55
N LEU A 388 -4.04 12.81 -17.80
CA LEU A 388 -5.43 12.89 -17.31
C LEU A 388 -6.29 11.76 -17.90
N ILE A 389 -6.14 11.45 -19.19
CA ILE A 389 -6.82 10.31 -19.84
C ILE A 389 -6.35 8.98 -19.23
N SER A 390 -5.05 8.82 -18.99
CA SER A 390 -4.48 7.59 -18.39
C SER A 390 -5.03 7.36 -16.98
N ILE A 391 -5.09 8.42 -16.16
CA ILE A 391 -5.71 8.36 -14.83
C ILE A 391 -7.20 8.06 -14.94
N PHE A 392 -7.91 8.68 -15.89
CA PHE A 392 -9.33 8.42 -16.12
C PHE A 392 -9.60 6.96 -16.46
N VAL A 393 -8.88 6.38 -17.43
CA VAL A 393 -9.01 4.97 -17.82
C VAL A 393 -8.68 4.06 -16.64
N SER A 394 -7.59 4.33 -15.92
CA SER A 394 -7.24 3.55 -14.73
C SER A 394 -8.33 3.62 -13.67
N THR A 395 -8.89 4.81 -13.43
CA THR A 395 -9.97 5.01 -12.46
C THR A 395 -11.21 4.21 -12.86
N PHE A 396 -11.54 4.19 -14.15
CA PHE A 396 -12.66 3.42 -14.69
C PHE A 396 -12.50 1.92 -14.45
N LEU A 397 -11.28 1.39 -14.64
CA LEU A 397 -10.98 -0.02 -14.39
C LEU A 397 -11.09 -0.41 -12.91
N HIS A 398 -11.00 0.55 -11.99
CA HIS A 398 -11.15 0.31 -10.57
C HIS A 398 -12.59 0.49 -10.08
N TYR A 399 -13.29 1.55 -10.49
CA TYR A 399 -14.65 1.85 -10.02
C TYR A 399 -15.41 2.78 -10.96
N HIS A 400 -16.63 2.39 -11.34
CA HIS A 400 -17.37 3.01 -12.44
C HIS A 400 -17.89 4.44 -12.15
N THR A 401 -18.16 4.82 -10.89
CA THR A 401 -18.75 6.15 -10.62
C THR A 401 -17.70 7.28 -10.56
N THR A 402 -16.46 7.01 -10.16
CA THR A 402 -15.39 8.02 -10.07
C THR A 402 -15.01 8.62 -11.45
N PRO A 403 -15.01 7.88 -12.57
CA PRO A 403 -14.93 8.44 -13.93
C PRO A 403 -15.97 9.54 -14.20
N LEU A 404 -17.21 9.38 -13.73
CA LEU A 404 -18.22 10.44 -13.86
C LEU A 404 -17.81 11.69 -13.09
N TRP A 405 -17.18 11.54 -11.91
CA TRP A 405 -16.59 12.68 -11.18
C TRP A 405 -15.53 13.40 -12.02
N ILE A 406 -14.66 12.66 -12.71
CA ILE A 406 -13.64 13.23 -13.59
C ILE A 406 -14.28 13.96 -14.78
N ILE A 407 -15.30 13.38 -15.41
CA ILE A 407 -16.03 14.02 -16.52
C ILE A 407 -16.68 15.32 -16.06
N VAL A 408 -17.41 15.28 -14.93
CA VAL A 408 -18.04 16.46 -14.33
C VAL A 408 -16.97 17.51 -13.98
N ALA A 409 -15.84 17.10 -13.40
CA ALA A 409 -14.77 18.01 -13.05
C ALA A 409 -14.18 18.72 -14.27
N LEU A 410 -13.86 17.97 -15.33
CA LEU A 410 -13.34 18.53 -16.58
C LEU A 410 -14.37 19.44 -17.25
N PHE A 411 -15.63 19.02 -17.30
CA PHE A 411 -16.73 19.82 -17.85
C PHE A 411 -16.89 21.15 -17.11
N SER A 412 -16.92 21.11 -15.77
CA SER A 412 -16.97 22.31 -14.93
C SER A 412 -15.78 23.23 -15.16
N VAL A 413 -14.56 22.70 -15.26
CA VAL A 413 -13.37 23.51 -15.57
C VAL A 413 -13.55 24.27 -16.89
N ILE A 414 -14.02 23.60 -17.95
CA ILE A 414 -14.19 24.23 -19.26
C ILE A 414 -15.24 25.35 -19.20
N ILE A 415 -16.39 25.11 -18.56
CA ILE A 415 -17.44 26.13 -18.39
C ILE A 415 -16.89 27.32 -17.61
N ILE A 416 -16.26 27.07 -16.47
CA ILE A 416 -15.71 28.11 -15.59
C ILE A 416 -14.67 28.96 -16.33
N LEU A 417 -13.77 28.33 -17.09
CA LEU A 417 -12.77 29.03 -17.90
C LEU A 417 -13.42 29.87 -19.00
N LYS A 418 -14.49 29.38 -19.65
CA LYS A 418 -15.24 30.15 -20.66
C LYS A 418 -15.95 31.36 -20.06
N ILE A 419 -16.56 31.21 -18.88
CA ILE A 419 -17.19 32.34 -18.17
C ILE A 419 -16.13 33.41 -17.85
N ARG A 420 -15.00 33.00 -17.28
CA ARG A 420 -13.89 33.90 -16.92
C ARG A 420 -13.31 34.63 -18.15
N ASP A 421 -13.05 33.90 -19.23
CA ASP A 421 -12.32 34.39 -20.40
C ASP A 421 -13.25 35.02 -21.48
N SER A 422 -14.58 35.04 -21.27
CA SER A 422 -15.60 35.50 -22.24
C SER A 422 -15.39 36.89 -22.86
N LYS A 423 -14.69 37.81 -22.19
CA LYS A 423 -14.35 39.16 -22.71
C LYS A 423 -12.86 39.38 -22.98
N SER A 424 -12.01 38.38 -22.75
CA SER A 424 -10.59 38.53 -23.04
C SER A 424 -10.37 38.44 -24.55
N ALA A 425 -9.72 39.44 -25.14
CA ALA A 425 -9.37 39.42 -26.56
C ALA A 425 -8.49 38.22 -26.94
N SER A 426 -7.71 37.69 -25.98
CA SER A 426 -7.07 36.39 -26.13
C SER A 426 -8.12 35.29 -25.94
N LYS A 427 -8.75 34.84 -27.03
CA LYS A 427 -9.56 33.62 -27.02
C LYS A 427 -8.67 32.44 -26.64
N ASN A 428 -8.58 32.15 -25.35
CA ASN A 428 -8.06 30.90 -24.83
C ASN A 428 -9.05 29.81 -25.28
N ASN A 429 -8.86 29.26 -26.47
CA ASN A 429 -9.70 28.19 -27.00
C ASN A 429 -9.49 26.93 -26.15
N VAL A 430 -10.21 26.83 -25.05
CA VAL A 430 -10.32 25.60 -24.26
C VAL A 430 -11.16 24.63 -25.09
N SER A 431 -10.51 23.59 -25.62
CA SER A 431 -11.16 22.55 -26.40
C SER A 431 -12.01 21.64 -25.51
N TRP A 432 -13.21 21.29 -25.97
CA TRP A 432 -14.06 20.25 -25.36
C TRP A 432 -13.54 18.83 -25.60
N SER A 433 -12.53 18.65 -26.46
CA SER A 433 -12.00 17.33 -26.86
C SER A 433 -11.69 16.42 -25.68
N LEU A 434 -11.03 16.92 -24.63
CA LEU A 434 -10.68 16.08 -23.47
C LEU A 434 -11.92 15.53 -22.75
N VAL A 435 -12.94 16.36 -22.51
CA VAL A 435 -14.21 15.94 -21.89
C VAL A 435 -14.92 14.93 -22.80
N LEU A 436 -14.99 15.22 -24.10
CA LEU A 436 -15.65 14.37 -25.08
C LEU A 436 -14.96 13.01 -25.18
N ILE A 437 -13.62 12.96 -25.20
CA ILE A 437 -12.85 11.71 -25.20
C ILE A 437 -13.16 10.90 -23.94
N CYS A 438 -13.11 11.50 -22.75
CA CYS A 438 -13.45 10.79 -21.51
C CYS A 438 -14.90 10.28 -21.52
N ALA A 439 -15.85 11.09 -22.00
CA ALA A 439 -17.25 10.67 -22.12
C ALA A 439 -17.43 9.52 -23.13
N VAL A 440 -16.78 9.59 -24.29
CA VAL A 440 -16.82 8.53 -25.31
C VAL A 440 -16.22 7.24 -24.75
N ILE A 441 -15.06 7.30 -24.08
CA ILE A 441 -14.47 6.13 -23.42
C ILE A 441 -15.45 5.58 -22.37
N TYR A 442 -16.02 6.43 -21.52
CA TYR A 442 -16.99 6.00 -20.50
C TYR A 442 -18.16 5.24 -21.12
N PHE A 443 -18.86 5.85 -22.07
CA PHE A 443 -20.04 5.24 -22.67
C PHE A 443 -19.70 4.03 -23.55
N THR A 444 -18.55 4.03 -24.22
CA THR A 444 -18.10 2.87 -25.01
C THR A 444 -17.82 1.70 -24.10
N PHE A 445 -17.06 1.89 -23.01
CA PHE A 445 -16.79 0.82 -22.06
C PHE A 445 -18.08 0.38 -21.35
N ASP A 446 -18.93 1.30 -20.89
CA ASP A 446 -20.20 0.97 -20.24
C ASP A 446 -21.14 0.16 -21.17
N THR A 447 -21.19 0.52 -22.45
CA THR A 447 -22.04 -0.18 -23.43
C THR A 447 -21.43 -1.52 -23.84
N VAL A 448 -20.15 -1.53 -24.23
CA VAL A 448 -19.48 -2.71 -24.80
C VAL A 448 -19.15 -3.75 -23.73
N ILE A 449 -18.68 -3.32 -22.56
CA ILE A 449 -18.22 -4.25 -21.51
C ILE A 449 -19.38 -4.64 -20.58
N TYR A 450 -20.29 -3.72 -20.26
CA TYR A 450 -21.35 -4.00 -19.27
C TYR A 450 -22.76 -4.18 -19.87
N GLY A 451 -22.94 -4.01 -21.19
CA GLY A 451 -24.15 -4.42 -21.88
C GLY A 451 -25.42 -3.63 -21.52
N ASN A 452 -25.32 -2.29 -21.39
CA ASN A 452 -26.36 -1.29 -21.04
C ASN A 452 -26.44 -0.86 -19.55
N GLY A 453 -25.36 -0.33 -18.98
CA GLY A 453 -25.36 0.23 -17.62
C GLY A 453 -26.43 1.31 -17.39
N LEU A 454 -26.68 2.17 -18.39
CA LEU A 454 -27.73 3.20 -18.37
C LEU A 454 -29.17 2.67 -18.30
N ALA A 455 -29.46 1.51 -18.92
CA ALA A 455 -30.79 0.91 -18.83
C ALA A 455 -31.06 0.37 -17.41
N ARG A 456 -29.99 0.00 -16.69
CA ARG A 456 -30.04 -0.52 -15.32
C ARG A 456 -30.30 0.57 -14.28
N LEU A 457 -29.70 1.75 -14.46
CA LEU A 457 -30.05 2.97 -13.68
C LEU A 457 -31.56 3.21 -13.65
N ARG A 458 -32.25 2.89 -14.75
CA ARG A 458 -33.69 3.06 -14.91
C ARG A 458 -34.51 1.99 -14.16
N GLN A 459 -33.95 0.83 -13.90
CA GLN A 459 -34.63 -0.30 -13.25
C GLN A 459 -34.54 -0.24 -11.72
N GLU A 460 -33.45 0.29 -11.16
CA GLU A 460 -33.30 0.44 -9.69
C GLU A 460 -34.08 1.65 -9.13
N SER A 461 -34.36 2.68 -9.93
CA SER A 461 -35.03 3.90 -9.45
C SER A 461 -36.54 3.74 -9.16
N THR A 462 -37.14 2.57 -9.39
CA THR A 462 -38.60 2.39 -9.33
C THR A 462 -39.14 1.83 -8.02
N ASN A 463 -38.30 1.34 -7.10
CA ASN A 463 -38.79 0.47 -6.02
C ASN A 463 -38.91 1.09 -4.61
N GLU A 464 -38.33 2.25 -4.29
CA GLU A 464 -38.50 2.86 -2.96
C GLU A 464 -38.53 4.39 -2.98
N SER A 465 -39.34 5.00 -2.11
CA SER A 465 -39.44 6.46 -2.04
C SER A 465 -38.14 7.07 -1.50
N LEU A 466 -37.49 7.91 -2.30
CA LEU A 466 -36.26 8.66 -1.97
C LEU A 466 -36.34 9.34 -0.59
N LEU A 467 -37.53 9.84 -0.24
CA LEU A 467 -37.79 10.53 1.03
C LEU A 467 -37.65 9.58 2.24
N GLN A 468 -38.15 8.34 2.14
CA GLN A 468 -38.10 7.37 3.24
C GLN A 468 -36.67 6.91 3.52
N ASN A 469 -35.86 6.69 2.48
CA ASN A 469 -34.45 6.35 2.64
C ASN A 469 -33.61 7.51 3.18
N PHE A 470 -33.92 8.75 2.79
CA PHE A 470 -33.26 9.94 3.33
C PHE A 470 -33.57 10.14 4.82
N LEU A 471 -34.86 10.10 5.20
CA LEU A 471 -35.30 10.29 6.58
C LEU A 471 -34.79 9.19 7.51
N SER A 472 -34.85 7.91 7.10
CA SER A 472 -34.42 6.78 7.93
C SER A 472 -32.90 6.73 8.14
N LYS A 473 -32.09 7.06 7.12
CA LYS A 473 -30.62 6.91 7.22
C LYS A 473 -29.91 8.12 7.84
N ILE A 474 -30.45 9.32 7.69
CA ILE A 474 -29.78 10.56 8.16
C ILE A 474 -30.43 11.12 9.42
N ILE A 475 -31.76 11.15 9.47
CA ILE A 475 -32.49 11.81 10.56
C ILE A 475 -32.74 10.84 11.71
N ALA A 476 -33.20 9.62 11.46
CA ALA A 476 -33.54 8.67 12.53
C ALA A 476 -32.38 8.38 13.52
N PRO A 477 -31.10 8.22 13.08
CA PRO A 477 -29.99 8.00 14.00
C PRO A 477 -29.70 9.16 14.95
N LEU A 478 -30.11 10.39 14.61
CA LEU A 478 -29.91 11.58 15.45
C LEU A 478 -30.93 11.68 16.59
N PHE A 479 -32.11 11.07 16.42
CA PHE A 479 -33.24 11.23 17.37
C PHE A 479 -33.54 9.97 18.19
N VAL A 480 -32.80 8.85 17.98
CA VAL A 480 -32.92 7.57 18.73
C VAL A 480 -34.33 6.98 18.71
N THR A 481 -35.22 7.47 17.85
CA THR A 481 -36.46 6.80 17.55
C THR A 481 -36.18 5.91 16.34
N THR A 482 -36.04 4.61 16.58
CA THR A 482 -36.16 3.63 15.50
C THR A 482 -37.41 3.99 14.70
N PRO A 483 -37.32 4.15 13.37
CA PRO A 483 -38.51 4.45 12.59
C PRO A 483 -39.56 3.39 12.90
N VAL A 484 -40.78 3.79 13.25
CA VAL A 484 -41.93 2.91 13.54
C VAL A 484 -42.27 1.97 12.34
N THR A 485 -41.58 2.14 11.21
CA THR A 485 -41.79 1.47 9.94
C THR A 485 -40.79 0.35 9.61
N LEU A 486 -39.81 0.03 10.47
CA LEU A 486 -38.92 -1.12 10.19
C LEU A 486 -39.72 -2.43 10.22
N LYS A 487 -39.46 -3.32 9.26
CA LYS A 487 -40.11 -4.64 9.28
C LYS A 487 -39.64 -5.43 10.51
N PRO A 488 -40.43 -6.42 10.99
CA PRO A 488 -39.93 -7.36 11.98
C PRO A 488 -38.60 -7.93 11.50
N LEU A 489 -37.58 -7.96 12.36
CA LEU A 489 -36.23 -8.46 12.10
C LEU A 489 -35.25 -7.47 11.44
N GLU A 490 -35.62 -6.21 11.15
CA GLU A 490 -34.67 -5.19 10.65
C GLU A 490 -34.14 -4.31 11.80
N ILE A 491 -32.83 -4.01 11.80
CA ILE A 491 -32.19 -3.14 12.80
C ILE A 491 -31.38 -2.02 12.17
N ALA A 492 -31.19 -0.91 12.88
CA ALA A 492 -30.32 0.17 12.45
C ALA A 492 -28.89 -0.03 13.01
N PRO A 493 -27.83 0.24 12.24
CA PRO A 493 -26.48 0.23 12.79
C PRO A 493 -26.33 1.34 13.84
N ILE A 494 -25.89 0.97 15.04
CA ILE A 494 -25.77 1.89 16.18
C ILE A 494 -24.31 2.34 16.31
N ASN A 495 -24.04 3.60 15.94
CA ASN A 495 -22.75 4.23 16.23
C ASN A 495 -22.73 4.80 17.66
N PRO A 496 -21.58 4.80 18.36
CA PRO A 496 -21.43 5.51 19.62
C PRO A 496 -21.80 6.98 19.47
N ARG A 497 -22.50 7.55 20.47
CA ARG A 497 -22.98 8.94 20.42
C ARG A 497 -21.87 9.94 20.12
N VAL A 498 -20.72 9.80 20.77
CA VAL A 498 -19.56 10.70 20.54
C VAL A 498 -19.08 10.58 19.10
N ALA A 499 -18.97 9.37 18.54
CA ALA A 499 -18.58 9.14 17.15
C ALA A 499 -19.58 9.77 16.14
N THR A 500 -20.88 9.71 16.44
CA THR A 500 -21.94 10.37 15.65
C THR A 500 -21.81 11.90 15.70
N TRP A 501 -21.67 12.48 16.90
CA TRP A 501 -21.49 13.92 17.08
C TRP A 501 -20.19 14.43 16.42
N SER A 502 -19.08 13.71 16.57
CA SER A 502 -17.82 14.02 15.90
C SER A 502 -17.99 14.06 14.38
N THR A 503 -18.71 13.09 13.82
CA THR A 503 -19.00 13.05 12.37
C THR A 503 -19.83 14.24 11.92
N LEU A 504 -20.86 14.61 12.69
CA LEU A 504 -21.67 15.80 12.42
C LEU A 504 -20.84 17.09 12.46
N ILE A 505 -20.02 17.27 13.50
CA ILE A 505 -19.13 18.43 13.64
C ILE A 505 -18.15 18.50 12.46
N ILE A 506 -17.59 17.38 12.03
CA ILE A 506 -16.72 17.30 10.85
C ILE A 506 -17.47 17.76 9.60
N LEU A 507 -18.67 17.23 9.33
CA LEU A 507 -19.46 17.62 8.16
C LEU A 507 -19.79 19.11 8.16
N LEU A 508 -20.16 19.67 9.32
CA LEU A 508 -20.40 21.10 9.46
C LEU A 508 -19.12 21.93 9.25
N THR A 509 -17.99 21.49 9.81
CA THR A 509 -16.67 22.13 9.64
C THR A 509 -16.21 22.10 8.19
N LEU A 510 -16.54 21.04 7.44
CA LEU A 510 -16.22 20.92 6.02
C LEU A 510 -17.15 21.77 5.14
N THR A 511 -18.44 21.86 5.46
CA THR A 511 -19.44 22.46 4.57
C THR A 511 -19.70 23.94 4.83
N ILE A 512 -19.79 24.38 6.10
CA ILE A 512 -20.12 25.77 6.44
C ILE A 512 -19.10 26.77 5.89
N PRO A 513 -17.77 26.61 6.07
CA PRO A 513 -16.80 27.57 5.54
C PRO A 513 -16.85 27.68 4.01
N ILE A 514 -17.11 26.56 3.32
CA ILE A 514 -17.25 26.52 1.87
C ILE A 514 -18.54 27.20 1.42
N ALA A 515 -19.65 26.99 2.14
CA ALA A 515 -20.92 27.68 1.88
C ALA A 515 -20.79 29.20 2.08
N ILE A 516 -20.15 29.65 3.16
CA ILE A 516 -19.86 31.07 3.41
C ILE A 516 -19.00 31.64 2.28
N TRP A 517 -17.95 30.92 1.87
CA TRP A 517 -17.12 31.31 0.74
C TRP A 517 -17.93 31.46 -0.56
N CYS A 518 -18.83 30.52 -0.84
CA CYS A 518 -19.73 30.60 -2.01
C CYS A 518 -20.63 31.83 -1.94
N LEU A 519 -21.24 32.10 -0.78
CA LEU A 519 -22.08 33.27 -0.55
C LEU A 519 -21.31 34.58 -0.77
N ILE A 520 -20.07 34.67 -0.29
CA ILE A 520 -19.20 35.83 -0.53
C ILE A 520 -18.95 36.04 -2.03
N LYS A 521 -18.66 34.98 -2.78
CA LYS A 521 -18.41 35.04 -4.23
C LYS A 521 -19.67 35.42 -5.00
N VAL A 522 -20.82 34.83 -4.66
CA VAL A 522 -22.12 35.14 -5.27
C VAL A 522 -22.52 36.59 -4.96
N TYR A 523 -22.42 37.02 -3.71
CA TYR A 523 -22.68 38.41 -3.31
C TYR A 523 -21.78 39.39 -4.07
N GLY A 524 -20.49 39.08 -4.21
CA GLY A 524 -19.55 39.87 -5.01
C GLY A 524 -19.97 39.99 -6.48
N ALA A 525 -20.39 38.88 -7.10
CA ALA A 525 -20.86 38.87 -8.48
C ALA A 525 -22.16 39.63 -8.69
N VAL A 526 -23.11 39.50 -7.77
CA VAL A 526 -24.41 40.22 -7.82
C VAL A 526 -24.20 41.72 -7.63
N THR A 527 -23.41 42.12 -6.62
CA THR A 527 -23.16 43.54 -6.30
C THR A 527 -22.37 44.26 -7.40
N THR A 528 -21.36 43.61 -7.97
CA THR A 528 -20.57 44.17 -9.08
C THR A 528 -21.25 44.02 -10.44
N ARG A 529 -22.34 43.24 -10.52
CA ARG A 529 -22.97 42.79 -11.77
C ARG A 529 -21.97 42.16 -12.74
N ASP A 530 -20.90 41.55 -12.22
CA ASP A 530 -19.88 40.85 -12.98
C ASP A 530 -19.82 39.39 -12.56
N ILE A 531 -20.32 38.51 -13.44
CA ILE A 531 -20.28 37.05 -13.23
C ILE A 531 -18.85 36.53 -13.05
N LYS A 532 -17.83 37.25 -13.54
CA LYS A 532 -16.42 36.88 -13.37
C LYS A 532 -15.95 37.00 -11.93
N ALA A 533 -16.62 37.78 -11.09
CA ALA A 533 -16.29 37.86 -9.67
C ALA A 533 -16.50 36.52 -8.94
N LEU A 534 -17.30 35.59 -9.51
CA LEU A 534 -17.39 34.21 -9.04
C LEU A 534 -16.04 33.47 -9.13
N VAL A 535 -15.18 33.87 -10.07
CA VAL A 535 -13.96 33.15 -10.46
C VAL A 535 -12.81 34.16 -10.65
N SER A 536 -12.33 34.68 -9.53
CA SER A 536 -11.23 35.64 -9.49
C SER A 536 -9.85 35.01 -9.76
N GLY A 537 -9.71 33.71 -9.48
CA GLY A 537 -8.43 33.02 -9.58
C GLY A 537 -8.55 31.51 -9.77
N LYS A 538 -7.40 30.85 -9.87
CA LYS A 538 -7.30 29.39 -10.11
C LYS A 538 -7.83 28.58 -8.93
N ASN A 539 -7.63 29.06 -7.71
CA ASN A 539 -8.16 28.43 -6.50
C ASN A 539 -9.70 28.40 -6.52
N ASP A 540 -10.34 29.46 -7.02
CA ASP A 540 -11.80 29.50 -7.16
C ASP A 540 -12.30 28.43 -8.15
N ILE A 541 -11.59 28.23 -9.26
CA ILE A 541 -11.90 27.15 -10.23
C ILE A 541 -11.88 25.80 -9.51
N PHE A 542 -10.84 25.53 -8.73
CA PHE A 542 -10.71 24.27 -7.99
C PHE A 542 -11.85 24.03 -7.00
N VAL A 543 -12.29 25.07 -6.27
CA VAL A 543 -13.41 24.98 -5.33
C VAL A 543 -14.71 24.68 -6.07
N TRP A 544 -15.05 25.45 -7.11
CA TRP A 544 -16.28 25.25 -7.87
C TRP A 544 -16.34 23.89 -8.58
N VAL A 545 -15.21 23.41 -9.09
CA VAL A 545 -15.08 22.07 -9.67
C VAL A 545 -15.38 20.99 -8.64
N THR A 546 -14.78 21.10 -7.45
CA THR A 546 -14.99 20.12 -6.38
C THR A 546 -16.44 20.13 -5.89
N ILE A 547 -17.06 21.31 -5.76
CA ILE A 547 -18.49 21.44 -5.43
C ILE A 547 -19.36 20.79 -6.50
N SER A 548 -19.06 21.02 -7.79
CA SER A 548 -19.81 20.43 -8.91
C SER A 548 -19.78 18.89 -8.86
N VAL A 549 -18.61 18.32 -8.58
CA VAL A 549 -18.46 16.86 -8.40
C VAL A 549 -19.29 16.35 -7.23
N THR A 550 -19.25 17.02 -6.08
CA THR A 550 -20.04 16.64 -4.91
C THR A 550 -21.54 16.68 -5.20
N ILE A 551 -22.03 17.73 -5.86
CA ILE A 551 -23.45 17.87 -6.24
C ILE A 551 -23.83 16.76 -7.23
N ALA A 552 -23.04 16.53 -8.27
CA ALA A 552 -23.32 15.49 -9.25
C ALA A 552 -23.35 14.09 -8.61
N HIS A 553 -22.39 13.79 -7.72
CA HIS A 553 -22.37 12.53 -6.97
C HIS A 553 -23.60 12.37 -6.09
N ALA A 554 -23.97 13.41 -5.33
CA ALA A 554 -25.17 13.38 -4.50
C ALA A 554 -26.43 13.16 -5.35
N LEU A 555 -26.56 13.84 -6.50
CA LEU A 555 -27.69 13.69 -7.42
C LEU A 555 -27.75 12.29 -8.03
N ILE A 556 -26.63 11.74 -8.52
CA ILE A 556 -26.55 10.37 -9.05
C ILE A 556 -27.00 9.38 -7.98
N TYR A 557 -26.48 9.48 -6.76
CA TYR A 557 -26.90 8.57 -5.69
C TYR A 557 -28.36 8.76 -5.29
N SER A 558 -28.88 9.98 -5.38
CA SER A 558 -30.28 10.27 -5.09
C SER A 558 -31.20 9.54 -6.07
N THR A 559 -30.76 9.32 -7.32
CA THR A 559 -31.50 8.49 -8.28
C THR A 559 -31.54 7.00 -7.90
N TYR A 560 -30.59 6.52 -7.08
CA TYR A 560 -30.63 5.19 -6.43
C TYR A 560 -31.40 5.20 -5.10
N GLY A 561 -32.14 6.26 -4.79
CA GLY A 561 -32.85 6.39 -3.51
C GLY A 561 -31.93 6.62 -2.31
N SER A 562 -30.67 7.06 -2.49
CA SER A 562 -29.75 7.31 -1.38
C SER A 562 -29.02 8.64 -1.51
N VAL A 563 -28.70 9.34 -0.42
CA VAL A 563 -27.84 10.53 -0.51
C VAL A 563 -26.45 10.18 -0.05
N SER A 564 -25.49 10.15 -0.98
CA SER A 564 -24.10 9.87 -0.66
C SER A 564 -23.33 11.16 -0.45
N LEU A 565 -22.83 11.37 0.78
CA LEU A 565 -21.95 12.50 1.12
C LEU A 565 -20.46 12.15 1.02
N ARG A 566 -20.10 11.00 0.44
CA ARG A 566 -18.72 10.46 0.47
C ARG A 566 -17.66 11.41 -0.11
N VAL A 567 -18.01 12.22 -1.11
CA VAL A 567 -17.08 13.20 -1.72
C VAL A 567 -16.72 14.33 -0.75
N VAL A 568 -17.58 14.65 0.21
CA VAL A 568 -17.35 15.74 1.18
C VAL A 568 -16.11 15.46 2.05
N PRO A 569 -16.05 14.40 2.88
CA PRO A 569 -14.86 14.10 3.67
C PRO A 569 -13.63 13.74 2.81
N LEU A 570 -13.84 13.30 1.56
CA LEU A 570 -12.74 13.06 0.62
C LEU A 570 -12.09 14.37 0.14
N ALA A 571 -12.85 15.29 -0.44
CA ALA A 571 -12.28 16.43 -1.17
C ALA A 571 -12.33 17.76 -0.41
N PHE A 572 -13.32 17.96 0.48
CA PHE A 572 -13.51 19.25 1.15
C PHE A 572 -12.41 19.62 2.16
N PRO A 573 -11.68 18.69 2.81
CA PRO A 573 -10.53 19.06 3.64
C PRO A 573 -9.49 19.89 2.87
N LEU A 574 -9.35 19.64 1.56
CA LEU A 574 -8.45 20.36 0.67
C LEU A 574 -8.97 21.75 0.29
N LEU A 575 -10.27 22.01 0.43
CA LEU A 575 -10.89 23.30 0.13
C LEU A 575 -10.80 24.28 1.31
N LEU A 576 -10.65 23.80 2.54
CA LEU A 576 -10.61 24.66 3.72
C LEU A 576 -9.49 25.70 3.68
N PRO A 577 -8.24 25.38 3.29
CA PRO A 577 -7.20 26.40 3.16
C PRO A 577 -7.49 27.46 2.12
N ILE A 578 -8.26 27.12 1.07
CA ILE A 578 -8.67 28.08 0.04
C ILE A 578 -9.78 28.98 0.58
N ALA A 579 -10.82 28.39 1.18
CA ALA A 579 -11.93 29.16 1.74
C ALA A 579 -11.49 30.07 2.89
N ALA A 580 -10.53 29.62 3.71
CA ALA A 580 -9.96 30.40 4.79
C ALA A 580 -9.35 31.73 4.30
N GLN A 581 -8.84 31.80 3.06
CA GLN A 581 -8.24 33.02 2.48
C GLN A 581 -9.24 34.17 2.33
N SER A 582 -10.54 33.90 2.34
CA SER A 582 -11.59 34.93 2.29
C SER A 582 -11.82 35.62 3.64
N PHE A 583 -11.17 35.19 4.72
CA PHE A 583 -11.31 35.78 6.05
C PHE A 583 -10.13 36.69 6.42
N LYS A 584 -10.38 37.79 7.15
CA LYS A 584 -9.36 38.78 7.56
C LYS A 584 -8.16 38.17 8.30
N HIS A 585 -8.38 37.09 9.06
CA HIS A 585 -7.34 36.37 9.80
C HIS A 585 -7.09 34.96 9.25
N PHE A 586 -7.03 34.83 7.91
CA PHE A 586 -7.02 33.54 7.21
C PHE A 586 -6.06 32.50 7.78
N ARG A 587 -4.82 32.84 8.13
CA ARG A 587 -3.84 31.87 8.67
C ARG A 587 -4.30 31.24 9.99
N LYS A 588 -4.92 32.03 10.88
CA LYS A 588 -5.45 31.55 12.16
C LYS A 588 -6.71 30.72 11.94
N VAL A 589 -7.60 31.18 11.07
CA VAL A 589 -8.85 30.48 10.71
C VAL A 589 -8.54 29.14 10.05
N GLU A 590 -7.61 29.12 9.10
CA GLU A 590 -7.15 27.91 8.42
C GLU A 590 -6.62 26.87 9.42
N LEU A 591 -5.70 27.28 10.29
CA LEU A 591 -5.12 26.39 11.29
C LEU A 591 -6.18 25.89 12.28
N LEU A 592 -7.09 26.77 12.71
CA LEU A 592 -8.19 26.42 13.61
C LEU A 592 -9.12 25.38 12.96
N LEU A 593 -9.60 25.62 11.74
CA LEU A 593 -10.51 24.72 11.04
C LEU A 593 -9.88 23.35 10.79
N THR A 594 -8.65 23.33 10.26
CA THR A 594 -7.96 22.06 9.96
C THR A 594 -7.58 21.30 11.23
N SER A 595 -7.18 21.98 12.30
CA SER A 595 -6.89 21.32 13.59
C SER A 595 -8.15 20.80 14.27
N ALA A 596 -9.26 21.55 14.20
CA ALA A 596 -10.56 21.11 14.70
C ALA A 596 -11.02 19.82 13.99
N LEU A 597 -10.84 19.73 12.66
CA LEU A 597 -11.09 18.50 11.91
C LEU A 597 -10.27 17.32 12.42
N ALA A 598 -8.95 17.49 12.55
CA ALA A 598 -8.06 16.43 13.00
C ALA A 598 -8.42 15.94 14.41
N ILE A 599 -8.66 16.87 15.34
CA ILE A 599 -9.06 16.56 16.73
C ILE A 599 -10.41 15.82 16.75
N CYS A 600 -11.41 16.30 16.01
CA CYS A 600 -12.72 15.64 15.95
C CYS A 600 -12.63 14.24 15.35
N ALA A 601 -11.79 14.03 14.34
CA ALA A 601 -11.57 12.71 13.74
C ALA A 601 -10.92 11.76 14.74
N ILE A 602 -9.86 12.21 15.44
CA ILE A 602 -9.19 11.41 16.48
C ILE A 602 -10.16 11.05 17.61
N VAL A 603 -10.93 12.02 18.13
CA VAL A 603 -11.92 11.77 19.20
C VAL A 603 -13.01 10.80 18.72
N GLY A 604 -13.53 10.99 17.50
CA GLY A 604 -14.53 10.11 16.92
C GLY A 604 -14.01 8.68 16.76
N PHE A 605 -12.78 8.51 16.27
CA PHE A 605 -12.14 7.21 16.16
C PHE A 605 -11.90 6.58 17.53
N LEU A 606 -11.35 7.29 18.51
CA LEU A 606 -11.13 6.74 19.85
C LEU A 606 -12.43 6.34 20.56
N SER A 607 -13.55 6.99 20.25
CA SER A 607 -14.86 6.56 20.74
C SER A 607 -15.42 5.34 20.01
N PHE A 608 -15.07 5.15 18.74
CA PHE A 608 -15.57 4.06 17.89
C PHE A 608 -14.70 2.79 17.99
N ALA A 609 -13.40 2.95 18.13
CA ALA A 609 -12.42 1.88 18.20
C ALA A 609 -12.76 0.76 19.22
N PRO A 610 -13.26 1.06 20.44
CA PRO A 610 -13.65 0.03 21.40
C PRO A 610 -14.89 -0.78 21.02
N THR A 611 -15.72 -0.30 20.08
CA THR A 611 -16.89 -1.05 19.61
C THR A 611 -16.55 -2.02 18.47
N LEU A 612 -15.32 -1.99 17.97
CA LEU A 612 -14.86 -2.94 16.98
C LEU A 612 -14.55 -4.28 17.67
N LEU A 613 -15.28 -5.32 17.27
CA LEU A 613 -15.05 -6.67 17.73
C LEU A 613 -14.23 -7.44 16.70
N PRO A 614 -13.15 -8.13 17.12
CA PRO A 614 -12.35 -8.97 16.23
C PRO A 614 -13.23 -10.03 15.59
N ASP A 615 -13.29 -10.02 14.26
CA ASP A 615 -13.92 -11.07 13.47
C ASP A 615 -13.21 -12.44 13.53
N THR A 616 -13.61 -13.33 14.42
CA THR A 616 -13.02 -14.67 14.55
C THR A 616 -13.51 -15.67 13.50
N ILE A 617 -14.55 -15.33 12.74
CA ILE A 617 -15.23 -16.25 11.82
C ILE A 617 -14.28 -16.79 10.76
N ALA A 618 -13.40 -15.95 10.21
CA ALA A 618 -12.46 -16.36 9.16
C ALA A 618 -11.61 -17.58 9.58
N SER A 619 -11.24 -17.67 10.86
CA SER A 619 -10.50 -18.81 11.40
C SER A 619 -11.30 -20.12 11.48
N GLU A 620 -12.64 -20.04 11.49
CA GLU A 620 -13.57 -21.18 11.57
C GLU A 620 -14.16 -21.59 10.20
N THR A 621 -13.87 -20.81 9.14
CA THR A 621 -14.34 -21.13 7.79
C THR A 621 -13.51 -22.20 7.07
N GLY A 622 -12.38 -22.60 7.65
CA GLY A 622 -11.43 -23.54 7.05
C GLY A 622 -12.07 -24.86 6.67
N ILE A 623 -12.51 -25.67 7.65
CA ILE A 623 -13.10 -26.99 7.37
C ILE A 623 -14.48 -26.87 6.75
N SER A 624 -15.30 -25.93 7.23
CA SER A 624 -16.66 -25.74 6.71
C SER A 624 -16.68 -25.46 5.20
N ALA A 625 -15.71 -24.70 4.65
CA ALA A 625 -15.58 -24.52 3.21
C ALA A 625 -15.23 -25.82 2.45
N ARG A 626 -14.50 -26.74 3.09
CA ARG A 626 -14.10 -28.04 2.50
C ARG A 626 -15.20 -29.09 2.54
N LEU A 627 -16.15 -28.94 3.47
CA LEU A 627 -17.35 -29.76 3.55
C LEU A 627 -18.36 -29.41 2.44
N MET A 628 -18.24 -28.24 1.81
CA MET A 628 -19.14 -27.82 0.73
C MET A 628 -18.72 -28.44 -0.61
N LYS A 629 -19.71 -28.88 -1.39
CA LYS A 629 -19.46 -29.34 -2.77
C LYS A 629 -18.90 -28.18 -3.62
N PRO A 630 -17.88 -28.41 -4.47
CA PRO A 630 -17.39 -27.39 -5.38
C PRO A 630 -18.51 -26.83 -6.27
N SER A 631 -18.47 -25.53 -6.54
CA SER A 631 -19.47 -24.76 -7.30
C SER A 631 -20.88 -24.74 -6.69
N SER A 632 -21.05 -25.19 -5.45
CA SER A 632 -22.34 -25.10 -4.77
C SER A 632 -22.65 -23.65 -4.38
N LYS A 633 -23.94 -23.32 -4.35
CA LYS A 633 -24.45 -22.05 -3.86
C LYS A 633 -24.62 -22.09 -2.34
N VAL A 634 -24.11 -21.08 -1.66
CA VAL A 634 -24.16 -20.95 -0.20
C VAL A 634 -24.98 -19.73 0.16
N LEU A 635 -26.00 -19.93 0.99
CA LEU A 635 -26.72 -18.85 1.66
C LEU A 635 -25.96 -18.49 2.95
N ALA A 636 -25.43 -17.27 3.02
CA ALA A 636 -24.67 -16.80 4.17
C ALA A 636 -24.78 -15.28 4.32
N ASP A 637 -24.36 -14.73 5.45
CA ASP A 637 -23.98 -13.32 5.53
C ASP A 637 -22.77 -13.06 4.60
N ALA A 638 -22.68 -11.86 4.05
CA ALA A 638 -21.60 -11.51 3.12
C ALA A 638 -20.19 -11.72 3.74
N ASN A 639 -20.01 -11.43 5.03
CA ASN A 639 -18.71 -11.59 5.70
C ASN A 639 -18.32 -13.07 5.84
N VAL A 640 -19.28 -13.91 6.23
CA VAL A 640 -19.09 -15.37 6.31
C VAL A 640 -18.78 -15.93 4.93
N TYR A 641 -19.55 -15.53 3.91
CA TYR A 641 -19.32 -15.97 2.54
C TYR A 641 -17.93 -15.59 2.02
N GLY A 642 -17.50 -14.33 2.23
CA GLY A 642 -16.17 -13.89 1.82
C GLY A 642 -15.07 -14.76 2.40
N SER A 643 -15.19 -15.12 3.68
CA SER A 643 -14.25 -16.00 4.39
C SER A 643 -14.28 -17.43 3.84
N LEU A 644 -15.48 -18.01 3.67
CA LEU A 644 -15.66 -19.34 3.08
C LEU A 644 -15.07 -19.44 1.67
N LEU A 645 -15.33 -18.44 0.83
CA LEU A 645 -14.81 -18.39 -0.54
C LEU A 645 -13.28 -18.35 -0.54
N LEU A 646 -12.68 -17.55 0.35
CA LEU A 646 -11.23 -17.47 0.49
C LEU A 646 -10.61 -18.84 0.80
N LYS A 647 -11.22 -19.58 1.75
CA LYS A 647 -10.80 -20.93 2.13
C LYS A 647 -11.07 -21.98 1.06
N ALA A 648 -12.16 -21.86 0.31
CA ALA A 648 -12.42 -22.71 -0.84
C ALA A 648 -11.36 -22.53 -1.93
N VAL A 649 -10.97 -21.28 -2.20
CA VAL A 649 -9.97 -20.96 -3.24
C VAL A 649 -8.56 -21.43 -2.89
N GLU A 650 -8.19 -21.49 -1.60
CA GLU A 650 -6.94 -22.14 -1.17
C GLU A 650 -6.83 -23.60 -1.66
N GLN A 651 -7.95 -24.23 -2.00
CA GLN A 651 -8.04 -25.58 -2.56
C GLN A 651 -8.40 -25.62 -4.05
N ASN A 652 -8.32 -24.47 -4.74
CA ASN A 652 -8.79 -24.33 -6.12
C ASN A 652 -10.28 -24.68 -6.31
N ASN A 653 -11.08 -24.52 -5.25
CA ASN A 653 -12.53 -24.68 -5.29
C ASN A 653 -13.22 -23.32 -5.35
N LEU A 654 -14.37 -23.27 -6.02
CA LEU A 654 -15.25 -22.11 -6.09
C LEU A 654 -16.52 -22.38 -5.31
N LEU A 655 -16.99 -21.38 -4.57
CA LEU A 655 -18.32 -21.36 -3.97
C LEU A 655 -19.12 -20.22 -4.59
N ASP A 656 -20.38 -20.48 -4.91
CA ASP A 656 -21.31 -19.44 -5.35
C ASP A 656 -22.10 -18.90 -4.16
N PHE A 657 -22.59 -17.67 -4.29
CA PHE A 657 -23.25 -16.94 -3.22
C PHE A 657 -24.73 -16.77 -3.52
N THR A 658 -25.58 -16.90 -2.51
CA THR A 658 -26.98 -16.46 -2.58
C THR A 658 -27.23 -15.43 -1.49
N TRP A 659 -27.79 -14.28 -1.86
CA TRP A 659 -28.10 -13.24 -0.90
C TRP A 659 -29.23 -13.64 0.04
N MET A 660 -29.11 -13.17 1.27
CA MET A 660 -30.20 -13.19 2.23
C MET A 660 -31.16 -12.03 1.96
N ASP A 661 -32.45 -12.34 1.78
CA ASP A 661 -33.54 -11.39 1.88
C ASP A 661 -34.42 -11.70 3.11
N SER A 662 -35.37 -10.82 3.42
CA SER A 662 -36.24 -10.98 4.60
C SER A 662 -37.08 -12.26 4.57
N ASN A 663 -37.47 -12.73 3.37
CA ASN A 663 -38.30 -13.93 3.20
C ASN A 663 -37.46 -15.20 3.44
N THR A 664 -36.27 -15.24 2.86
CA THR A 664 -35.31 -16.32 3.02
C THR A 664 -34.86 -16.38 4.48
N TYR A 665 -34.49 -15.24 5.09
CA TYR A 665 -34.19 -15.17 6.53
C TYR A 665 -35.34 -15.75 7.36
N SER A 666 -36.59 -15.35 7.09
CA SER A 666 -37.78 -15.84 7.80
C SER A 666 -38.00 -17.36 7.62
N SER A 667 -37.63 -17.90 6.46
CA SER A 667 -37.73 -19.34 6.16
C SER A 667 -36.67 -20.14 6.91
N ILE A 668 -35.45 -19.60 7.05
CA ILE A 668 -34.36 -20.22 7.82
C ILE A 668 -34.70 -20.31 9.31
N ILE A 669 -35.32 -19.27 9.89
CA ILE A 669 -35.83 -19.31 11.27
C ILE A 669 -37.13 -20.14 11.44
N GLY A 670 -37.54 -20.89 10.41
CA GLY A 670 -38.63 -21.87 10.49
C GLY A 670 -40.05 -21.30 10.38
N ARG A 671 -40.22 -20.03 9.97
CA ARG A 671 -41.57 -19.45 9.79
C ARG A 671 -42.23 -19.85 8.46
N PHE A 672 -41.43 -20.26 7.47
CA PHE A 672 -41.89 -20.62 6.12
C PHE A 672 -41.08 -21.77 5.51
N PRO A 673 -41.60 -22.48 4.49
CA PRO A 673 -40.84 -23.45 3.70
C PRO A 673 -39.61 -22.82 3.04
N ILE A 674 -38.49 -23.55 2.99
CA ILE A 674 -37.24 -23.11 2.37
C ILE A 674 -37.25 -23.47 0.87
N ASN A 675 -36.95 -22.50 0.01
CA ASN A 675 -36.68 -22.77 -1.40
C ASN A 675 -35.23 -23.22 -1.61
N TRP A 676 -35.01 -24.53 -1.77
CA TRP A 676 -33.69 -25.12 -1.97
C TRP A 676 -33.17 -25.05 -3.42
N ASP A 677 -33.96 -24.51 -4.36
CA ASP A 677 -33.49 -24.35 -5.74
C ASP A 677 -32.42 -23.24 -5.87
N ASP A 678 -32.36 -22.35 -4.87
CA ASP A 678 -31.49 -21.17 -4.88
C ASP A 678 -30.14 -21.41 -4.19
N PHE A 679 -30.00 -22.43 -3.34
CA PHE A 679 -28.76 -22.73 -2.61
C PHE A 679 -28.73 -24.18 -2.11
N ALA A 680 -27.52 -24.70 -1.87
CA ALA A 680 -27.30 -26.06 -1.35
C ALA A 680 -26.95 -26.08 0.14
N TYR A 681 -26.36 -25.00 0.64
CA TYR A 681 -25.86 -24.88 2.01
C TYR A 681 -26.32 -23.57 2.66
N VAL A 682 -26.47 -23.58 3.98
CA VAL A 682 -26.72 -22.39 4.80
C VAL A 682 -25.62 -22.28 5.84
N ALA A 683 -24.84 -21.20 5.81
CA ALA A 683 -23.79 -20.92 6.78
C ALA A 683 -24.26 -19.83 7.75
N VAL A 684 -24.43 -20.20 9.02
CA VAL A 684 -25.00 -19.35 10.08
C VAL A 684 -23.90 -18.80 10.99
N ASP A 685 -23.78 -17.47 11.02
CA ASP A 685 -22.91 -16.72 11.94
C ASP A 685 -23.51 -16.65 13.36
N LYS A 686 -22.76 -17.08 14.36
CA LYS A 686 -23.12 -17.02 15.79
C LYS A 686 -22.43 -15.85 16.54
N SER A 687 -21.71 -14.98 15.85
CA SER A 687 -20.95 -13.89 16.48
C SER A 687 -21.81 -12.74 17.01
N GLY A 688 -23.14 -12.82 16.90
CA GLY A 688 -24.08 -11.80 17.36
C GLY A 688 -24.10 -10.53 16.49
N LYS A 689 -23.51 -10.58 15.29
CA LYS A 689 -23.47 -9.44 14.37
C LYS A 689 -24.77 -9.32 13.55
N PRO A 690 -25.20 -8.09 13.23
CA PRO A 690 -26.27 -7.86 12.26
C PRO A 690 -25.92 -8.47 10.90
N ILE A 691 -26.91 -9.08 10.23
CA ILE A 691 -26.72 -9.65 8.89
C ILE A 691 -26.95 -8.59 7.83
N ILE A 692 -26.11 -8.57 6.80
CA ILE A 692 -26.22 -7.62 5.69
C ILE A 692 -26.89 -8.31 4.49
N SER A 693 -28.07 -7.83 4.11
CA SER A 693 -28.79 -8.27 2.90
C SER A 693 -28.31 -7.56 1.62
N SER A 694 -28.78 -8.02 0.45
CA SER A 694 -28.46 -7.45 -0.87
C SER A 694 -28.82 -5.97 -1.03
N SER A 695 -29.79 -5.50 -0.26
CA SER A 695 -30.31 -4.13 -0.32
C SER A 695 -29.69 -3.21 0.75
N TRP A 696 -28.61 -3.65 1.40
CA TRP A 696 -28.00 -2.96 2.54
C TRP A 696 -28.97 -2.76 3.72
N VAL A 697 -29.98 -3.64 3.82
CA VAL A 697 -30.83 -3.74 5.00
C VAL A 697 -30.12 -4.64 5.99
N PHE A 698 -30.03 -4.18 7.24
CA PHE A 698 -29.45 -4.95 8.32
C PHE A 698 -30.56 -5.75 9.00
N LEU A 699 -30.39 -7.07 9.06
CA LEU A 699 -31.29 -7.96 9.78
C LEU A 699 -30.74 -8.24 11.18
N GLU A 700 -31.62 -8.68 12.07
CA GLU A 700 -31.26 -9.18 13.39
C GLU A 700 -30.17 -10.27 13.29
N PRO A 701 -29.26 -10.34 14.28
CA PRO A 701 -28.28 -11.41 14.33
C PRO A 701 -28.94 -12.78 14.42
N TRP A 702 -28.42 -13.77 13.69
CA TRP A 702 -28.91 -15.15 13.80
C TRP A 702 -28.72 -15.75 15.19
N ASP A 703 -27.73 -15.28 15.95
CA ASP A 703 -27.49 -15.70 17.33
C ASP A 703 -28.76 -15.56 18.20
N SER A 704 -29.57 -14.54 17.94
CA SER A 704 -30.85 -14.31 18.63
C SER A 704 -31.97 -15.30 18.25
N HIS A 705 -31.76 -16.11 17.21
CA HIS A 705 -32.73 -17.06 16.65
C HIS A 705 -32.17 -18.48 16.51
N ILE A 706 -31.06 -18.81 17.18
CA ILE A 706 -30.41 -20.14 17.05
C ILE A 706 -31.33 -21.27 17.48
N SER A 707 -32.16 -21.07 18.50
CA SER A 707 -33.16 -22.06 18.93
C SER A 707 -34.14 -22.41 17.82
N GLU A 708 -34.66 -21.39 17.13
CA GLU A 708 -35.62 -21.52 16.05
C GLU A 708 -34.98 -22.18 14.83
N ILE A 709 -33.74 -21.79 14.49
CA ILE A 709 -32.98 -22.38 13.39
C ILE A 709 -32.73 -23.88 13.66
N LYS A 710 -32.33 -24.26 14.88
CA LYS A 710 -32.14 -25.67 15.27
C LYS A 710 -33.44 -26.49 15.20
N GLN A 711 -34.58 -25.85 15.47
CA GLN A 711 -35.89 -26.52 15.41
C GLN A 711 -36.41 -26.67 13.98
N ASN A 712 -35.80 -26.02 12.99
CA ASN A 712 -36.24 -26.09 11.60
C ASN A 712 -35.94 -27.47 10.99
N THR A 713 -36.99 -28.27 10.80
CA THR A 713 -36.90 -29.66 10.30
C THR A 713 -36.44 -29.78 8.85
N GLN A 714 -36.33 -28.67 8.12
CA GLN A 714 -35.82 -28.66 6.74
C GLN A 714 -34.29 -28.59 6.65
N LEU A 715 -33.60 -28.36 7.78
CA LEU A 715 -32.16 -28.18 7.87
C LEU A 715 -31.48 -29.37 8.57
N ASP A 716 -30.47 -29.93 7.92
CA ASP A 716 -29.53 -30.87 8.53
C ASP A 716 -28.26 -30.11 8.94
N LYS A 717 -27.98 -30.02 10.24
CA LYS A 717 -26.76 -29.41 10.79
C LYS A 717 -25.60 -30.39 10.73
N ILE A 718 -24.63 -30.11 9.87
CA ILE A 718 -23.49 -30.99 9.58
C ILE A 718 -22.17 -30.50 10.18
N TYR A 719 -22.08 -29.24 10.61
CA TYR A 719 -20.92 -28.67 11.28
C TYR A 719 -21.36 -27.62 12.31
N ASP A 720 -20.69 -27.59 13.46
CA ASP A 720 -20.90 -26.66 14.58
C ASP A 720 -19.55 -26.27 15.21
N SER A 721 -19.29 -24.97 15.26
CA SER A 721 -18.16 -24.34 15.97
C SER A 721 -18.64 -23.15 16.82
N ASP A 722 -17.73 -22.41 17.45
CA ASP A 722 -18.13 -21.35 18.39
C ASP A 722 -18.89 -20.23 17.65
N ASN A 723 -18.39 -19.81 16.49
CA ASN A 723 -18.93 -18.70 15.73
C ASN A 723 -19.64 -19.11 14.43
N LEU A 724 -19.65 -20.40 14.04
CA LEU A 724 -20.21 -20.84 12.76
C LEU A 724 -21.00 -22.15 12.89
N MET A 725 -22.14 -22.23 12.21
CA MET A 725 -22.84 -23.49 11.92
C MET A 725 -23.00 -23.65 10.41
N LEU A 726 -22.93 -24.90 9.94
CA LEU A 726 -23.24 -25.23 8.55
C LEU A 726 -24.41 -26.19 8.48
N PHE A 727 -25.38 -25.84 7.66
CA PHE A 727 -26.54 -26.65 7.37
C PHE A 727 -26.60 -27.00 5.88
N GLN A 728 -27.26 -28.11 5.58
CA GLN A 728 -27.66 -28.54 4.24
C GLN A 728 -29.14 -28.92 4.23
N LYS A 729 -29.68 -29.20 3.04
CA LYS A 729 -31.06 -29.66 2.89
C LYS A 729 -31.26 -31.02 3.58
N ASN A 730 -32.34 -31.14 4.36
CA ASN A 730 -32.75 -32.41 4.97
C ASN A 730 -32.71 -33.57 3.96
N GLY A 731 -31.98 -34.63 4.31
CA GLY A 731 -31.87 -35.86 3.52
C GLY A 731 -30.81 -35.80 2.41
N SER A 732 -30.03 -34.73 2.34
CA SER A 732 -28.89 -34.65 1.41
C SER A 732 -27.74 -35.52 1.89
N SER A 733 -27.06 -36.23 0.99
CA SER A 733 -25.84 -37.01 1.29
C SER A 733 -24.83 -36.20 2.12
N LEU A 734 -24.27 -36.78 3.20
CA LEU A 734 -23.17 -36.14 3.93
C LEU A 734 -21.96 -35.87 3.02
N PRO A 735 -21.16 -34.84 3.33
CA PRO A 735 -19.94 -34.57 2.59
C PRO A 735 -18.91 -35.68 2.79
N VAL A 736 -18.14 -35.97 1.74
CA VAL A 736 -16.98 -36.87 1.81
C VAL A 736 -15.77 -36.01 2.11
N TYR A 737 -15.22 -36.14 3.32
CA TYR A 737 -14.04 -35.38 3.75
C TYR A 737 -13.21 -36.17 4.74
N LYS A 738 -11.90 -36.13 4.55
CA LYS A 738 -10.91 -36.77 5.41
C LYS A 738 -10.00 -35.72 6.03
N ILE A 739 -9.90 -35.73 7.36
CA ILE A 739 -8.97 -34.85 8.08
C ILE A 739 -7.53 -35.20 7.67
N THR A 740 -6.77 -34.17 7.32
CA THR A 740 -5.35 -34.23 7.00
C THR A 740 -4.53 -33.58 8.12
N ASP A 741 -3.23 -33.89 8.20
CA ASP A 741 -2.33 -33.25 9.17
C ASP A 741 -2.29 -31.72 9.00
N ASN A 742 -2.48 -31.22 7.77
CA ASN A 742 -2.56 -29.79 7.48
C ASN A 742 -3.80 -29.11 8.08
N ASP A 743 -4.86 -29.85 8.37
CA ASP A 743 -6.07 -29.30 9.02
C ASP A 743 -5.86 -29.06 10.51
N ILE A 744 -4.95 -29.84 11.07
CA ILE A 744 -4.60 -29.86 12.49
C ILE A 744 -3.42 -28.93 12.75
N ALA A 745 -2.47 -28.84 11.81
CA ALA A 745 -1.30 -27.99 11.92
C ALA A 745 -1.69 -26.51 12.00
N ILE A 746 -1.21 -25.84 13.06
CA ILE A 746 -1.17 -24.38 13.10
C ILE A 746 -0.16 -23.95 12.03
N HIS A 747 -0.63 -23.24 10.99
CA HIS A 747 0.25 -22.77 9.92
C HIS A 747 1.42 -21.94 10.46
N ASP A 748 2.59 -22.14 9.84
CA ASP A 748 3.88 -21.56 10.24
C ASP A 748 3.85 -20.05 10.45
N ASN A 749 4.69 -19.57 11.36
CA ASN A 749 4.98 -18.15 11.58
C ASN A 749 5.41 -17.47 10.27
N TYR A 750 4.89 -16.26 10.02
CA TYR A 750 5.35 -15.40 8.92
C TYR A 750 6.85 -15.21 9.05
N LYS A 751 7.59 -15.54 7.99
CA LYS A 751 9.04 -15.37 8.00
C LYS A 751 9.34 -13.89 7.82
N SER A 752 10.43 -13.39 8.39
CA SER A 752 10.82 -11.99 8.20
C SER A 752 11.01 -11.63 6.72
N ILE A 753 11.30 -12.60 5.85
CA ILE A 753 11.37 -12.41 4.41
C ILE A 753 10.03 -12.00 3.78
N ASP A 754 8.90 -12.45 4.34
CA ASP A 754 7.57 -12.13 3.84
C ASP A 754 7.22 -10.66 4.11
N ILE A 755 7.71 -10.10 5.23
CA ILE A 755 7.64 -8.67 5.55
C ILE A 755 8.47 -7.85 4.55
N PHE A 756 9.70 -8.30 4.24
CA PHE A 756 10.54 -7.62 3.25
C PHE A 756 9.96 -7.67 1.85
N ARG A 757 9.35 -8.79 1.45
CA ARG A 757 8.61 -8.89 0.19
C ARG A 757 7.52 -7.83 0.13
N MET A 758 6.68 -7.71 1.17
CA MET A 758 5.64 -6.68 1.21
C MET A 758 6.21 -5.25 1.07
N PHE A 759 7.31 -4.96 1.78
CA PHE A 759 8.03 -3.69 1.64
C PHE A 759 8.44 -3.43 0.18
N PHE A 760 9.14 -4.36 -0.46
CA PHE A 760 9.61 -4.18 -1.83
C PHE A 760 8.47 -4.07 -2.82
N VAL A 761 7.39 -4.84 -2.65
CA VAL A 761 6.24 -4.82 -3.54
C VAL A 761 5.54 -3.47 -3.51
N VAL A 762 5.33 -2.88 -2.34
CA VAL A 762 4.78 -1.52 -2.22
C VAL A 762 5.71 -0.51 -2.91
N ILE A 763 7.02 -0.61 -2.72
CA ILE A 763 7.97 0.30 -3.38
C ILE A 763 7.96 0.13 -4.91
N PHE A 764 8.04 -1.10 -5.42
CA PHE A 764 8.18 -1.38 -6.85
C PHE A 764 6.89 -1.28 -7.65
N LEU A 765 5.73 -1.60 -7.07
CA LEU A 765 4.44 -1.49 -7.76
C LEU A 765 3.76 -0.13 -7.55
N LEU A 766 3.93 0.50 -6.39
CA LEU A 766 3.14 1.69 -6.01
C LEU A 766 3.93 2.99 -5.95
N ILE A 767 5.28 2.98 -6.05
CA ILE A 767 6.09 4.22 -5.95
C ILE A 767 7.08 4.38 -7.11
N ILE A 768 7.96 3.40 -7.35
CA ILE A 768 9.09 3.53 -8.30
C ILE A 768 8.65 3.88 -9.73
N PRO A 769 7.65 3.20 -10.34
CA PRO A 769 7.25 3.51 -11.71
C PRO A 769 6.91 4.98 -11.89
N GLY A 770 6.06 5.52 -11.01
CA GLY A 770 5.67 6.92 -11.03
C GLY A 770 6.79 7.88 -10.67
N VAL A 771 7.75 7.52 -9.79
CA VAL A 771 8.94 8.35 -9.52
C VAL A 771 9.76 8.52 -10.80
N ILE A 772 9.92 7.46 -11.59
CA ILE A 772 10.65 7.50 -12.85
C ILE A 772 9.89 8.36 -13.87
N PHE A 773 8.58 8.12 -14.06
CA PHE A 773 7.76 8.91 -14.98
C PHE A 773 7.79 10.41 -14.63
N THR A 774 7.54 10.75 -13.37
CA THR A 774 7.53 12.14 -12.91
C THR A 774 8.92 12.80 -13.03
N PHE A 775 10.01 12.06 -12.78
CA PHE A 775 11.38 12.55 -12.98
C PHE A 775 11.67 12.90 -14.45
N ILE A 776 11.32 12.01 -15.37
CA ILE A 776 11.51 12.23 -16.82
C ILE A 776 10.71 13.44 -17.28
N LEU A 777 9.43 13.51 -16.90
CA LEU A 777 8.53 14.62 -17.22
C LEU A 777 9.03 15.96 -16.66
N HIS A 778 9.61 15.94 -15.46
CA HIS A 778 10.20 17.12 -14.83
C HIS A 778 11.39 17.67 -15.60
N LYS A 779 12.34 16.78 -15.92
CA LYS A 779 13.61 17.18 -16.52
C LYS A 779 13.46 17.65 -17.96
N ASN A 780 12.51 17.10 -18.71
CA ASN A 780 12.20 17.57 -20.06
C ASN A 780 11.41 18.89 -20.10
N SER A 781 11.19 19.55 -18.95
CA SER A 781 10.41 20.79 -18.83
C SER A 781 8.94 20.68 -19.29
N LEU A 782 8.50 19.47 -19.65
CA LEU A 782 7.11 19.14 -19.97
C LEU A 782 6.22 19.36 -18.73
N PHE A 783 6.78 19.18 -17.54
CA PHE A 783 6.04 19.26 -16.27
C PHE A 783 6.89 19.74 -15.07
N LYS A 784 6.91 21.05 -14.80
CA LYS A 784 7.63 21.60 -13.63
C LYS A 784 6.75 21.58 -12.38
N PHE A 785 7.12 20.79 -11.37
CA PHE A 785 6.53 20.84 -10.03
C PHE A 785 7.46 21.57 -9.04
N SER A 786 6.86 22.10 -7.97
CA SER A 786 7.50 23.04 -7.04
C SER A 786 8.24 22.38 -5.87
N GLY A 787 7.93 21.12 -5.54
CA GLY A 787 8.50 20.47 -4.36
C GLY A 787 8.44 18.94 -4.38
N PHE A 788 9.21 18.34 -3.46
CA PHE A 788 9.32 16.89 -3.30
C PHE A 788 7.98 16.23 -2.93
N HIS A 789 7.14 16.89 -2.13
CA HIS A 789 5.84 16.32 -1.75
C HIS A 789 4.92 16.12 -2.96
N THR A 790 4.93 17.06 -3.93
CA THR A 790 4.20 16.89 -5.19
C THR A 790 4.74 15.73 -6.02
N LEU A 791 6.07 15.60 -6.07
CA LEU A 791 6.72 14.49 -6.75
C LEU A 791 6.21 13.16 -6.21
N ILE A 792 6.23 12.96 -4.88
CA ILE A 792 5.81 11.68 -4.30
C ILE A 792 4.31 11.42 -4.50
N GLY A 793 3.45 12.44 -4.32
CA GLY A 793 2.00 12.26 -4.53
C GLY A 793 1.67 11.85 -5.96
N LEU A 794 2.24 12.55 -6.95
CA LEU A 794 2.07 12.16 -8.35
C LEU A 794 2.68 10.80 -8.66
N SER A 795 3.82 10.47 -8.04
CA SER A 795 4.46 9.16 -8.23
C SER A 795 3.57 8.02 -7.79
N ILE A 796 2.85 8.16 -6.68
CA ILE A 796 1.93 7.13 -6.19
C ILE A 796 0.80 6.90 -7.19
N GLY A 797 0.04 7.94 -7.55
CA GLY A 797 -1.10 7.76 -8.46
C GLY A 797 -0.70 7.35 -9.87
N LEU A 798 0.43 7.83 -10.37
CA LEU A 798 0.96 7.38 -11.68
C LEU A 798 1.49 5.95 -11.64
N SER A 799 2.01 5.47 -10.50
CA SER A 799 2.37 4.05 -10.34
C SER A 799 1.12 3.17 -10.34
N ILE A 800 0.08 3.55 -9.60
CA ILE A 800 -1.21 2.82 -9.58
C ILE A 800 -1.78 2.77 -11.00
N ALA A 801 -1.81 3.90 -11.70
CA ALA A 801 -2.30 3.95 -13.08
C ALA A 801 -1.45 3.09 -14.02
N PHE A 802 -0.13 3.19 -13.93
CA PHE A 802 0.78 2.39 -14.75
C PHE A 802 0.61 0.88 -14.51
N THR A 803 0.60 0.45 -13.25
CA THR A 803 0.39 -0.96 -12.89
C THR A 803 -0.96 -1.47 -13.35
N THR A 804 -2.02 -0.67 -13.22
CA THR A 804 -3.36 -1.01 -13.72
C THR A 804 -3.38 -1.17 -15.24
N LEU A 805 -2.76 -0.24 -15.98
CA LEU A 805 -2.72 -0.29 -17.45
C LEU A 805 -1.85 -1.43 -17.98
N ILE A 806 -0.70 -1.70 -17.36
CA ILE A 806 0.13 -2.87 -17.71
C ILE A 806 -0.62 -4.16 -17.40
N GLY A 807 -1.25 -4.25 -16.23
CA GLY A 807 -2.15 -5.36 -15.84
C GLY A 807 -3.22 -5.61 -16.88
N TYR A 808 -3.88 -4.54 -17.33
CA TYR A 808 -4.91 -4.62 -18.37
C TYR A 808 -4.36 -5.13 -19.69
N ILE A 809 -3.20 -4.63 -20.13
CA ILE A 809 -2.58 -5.10 -21.38
C ILE A 809 -2.20 -6.58 -21.27
N VAL A 810 -1.48 -6.98 -20.22
CA VAL A 810 -1.00 -8.37 -20.10
C VAL A 810 -2.15 -9.36 -19.97
N ASN A 811 -3.25 -8.96 -19.32
CA ASN A 811 -4.46 -9.76 -19.15
C ASN A 811 -5.08 -10.25 -20.48
N PHE A 812 -4.95 -9.46 -21.54
CA PHE A 812 -5.49 -9.79 -22.87
C PHE A 812 -4.41 -10.25 -23.88
N THR A 813 -3.21 -10.57 -23.40
CA THR A 813 -2.10 -11.04 -24.25
C THR A 813 -1.65 -12.43 -23.82
N SER A 814 -0.93 -13.13 -24.69
CA SER A 814 -0.33 -14.44 -24.39
C SER A 814 0.75 -14.40 -23.31
N LEU A 815 1.20 -13.20 -22.87
CA LEU A 815 2.10 -13.07 -21.73
C LEU A 815 1.40 -13.55 -20.45
N GLY A 816 0.17 -13.08 -20.21
CA GLY A 816 -0.58 -13.34 -18.99
C GLY A 816 -0.08 -12.55 -17.77
N LEU A 817 -0.82 -12.67 -16.67
CA LEU A 817 -0.63 -11.90 -15.43
C LEU A 817 0.69 -12.18 -14.70
N GLN A 818 1.31 -13.34 -14.93
CA GLN A 818 2.65 -13.67 -14.42
C GLN A 818 3.74 -12.65 -14.85
N TRP A 819 3.53 -11.92 -15.96
CA TRP A 819 4.44 -10.86 -16.42
C TRP A 819 4.13 -9.47 -15.86
N LEU A 820 3.09 -9.32 -15.05
CA LEU A 820 2.69 -8.03 -14.49
C LEU A 820 3.84 -7.37 -13.72
N ILE A 821 4.39 -8.05 -12.70
CA ILE A 821 5.47 -7.49 -11.87
C ILE A 821 6.75 -7.28 -12.69
N PRO A 822 7.26 -8.27 -13.46
CA PRO A 822 8.43 -8.05 -14.30
C PRO A 822 8.32 -6.84 -15.22
N LEU A 823 7.18 -6.63 -15.88
CA LEU A 823 6.98 -5.49 -16.77
C LEU A 823 6.79 -4.17 -16.02
N CYS A 824 6.08 -4.19 -14.88
CA CYS A 824 5.95 -3.03 -14.02
C CYS A 824 7.30 -2.50 -13.52
N VAL A 825 8.30 -3.37 -13.35
CA VAL A 825 9.66 -2.99 -12.94
C VAL A 825 10.55 -2.69 -14.16
N ALA A 826 10.57 -3.57 -15.16
CA ALA A 826 11.49 -3.47 -16.28
C ALA A 826 11.22 -2.27 -17.19
N ILE A 827 9.95 -1.97 -17.50
CA ILE A 827 9.59 -0.88 -18.43
C ILE A 827 10.04 0.48 -17.87
N PRO A 828 9.71 0.88 -16.63
CA PRO A 828 10.20 2.16 -16.09
C PRO A 828 11.71 2.23 -16.02
N LEU A 829 12.39 1.15 -15.61
CA LEU A 829 13.86 1.12 -15.55
C LEU A 829 14.49 1.26 -16.93
N LEU A 830 13.95 0.59 -17.94
CA LEU A 830 14.39 0.73 -19.33
C LEU A 830 14.15 2.16 -19.84
N MET A 831 13.00 2.75 -19.56
CA MET A 831 12.72 4.15 -19.90
C MET A 831 13.72 5.10 -19.25
N LEU A 832 14.06 4.90 -17.98
CA LEU A 832 15.08 5.69 -17.29
C LEU A 832 16.45 5.49 -17.94
N ALA A 833 16.85 4.25 -18.23
CA ALA A 833 18.14 3.95 -18.85
C ALA A 833 18.27 4.59 -20.24
N VAL A 834 17.24 4.48 -21.08
CA VAL A 834 17.16 5.13 -22.39
C VAL A 834 17.23 6.64 -22.23
N TYR A 835 16.45 7.20 -21.30
CA TYR A 835 16.45 8.64 -21.04
C TYR A 835 17.84 9.16 -20.63
N LEU A 836 18.51 8.48 -19.71
CA LEU A 836 19.86 8.83 -19.25
C LEU A 836 20.90 8.69 -20.36
N THR A 837 20.77 7.68 -21.21
CA THR A 837 21.73 7.39 -22.30
C THR A 837 21.58 8.38 -23.46
N VAL A 838 20.35 8.62 -23.91
CA VAL A 838 20.05 9.48 -25.07
C VAL A 838 20.19 10.96 -24.73
N TRP A 839 19.65 11.39 -23.58
CA TRP A 839 19.57 12.83 -23.25
C TRP A 839 20.69 13.32 -22.35
N ARG A 840 21.44 12.41 -21.70
CA ARG A 840 22.55 12.71 -20.77
C ARG A 840 22.25 13.89 -19.83
N PRO A 841 21.06 13.91 -19.18
CA PRO A 841 20.68 15.05 -18.36
C PRO A 841 21.64 15.19 -17.18
N ARG A 842 21.96 16.42 -16.79
CA ARG A 842 22.67 16.66 -15.53
C ARG A 842 21.75 16.27 -14.36
N ILE A 843 22.02 15.10 -13.77
CA ILE A 843 21.32 14.62 -12.58
C ILE A 843 21.81 15.44 -11.38
N SER A 844 21.07 16.49 -11.04
CA SER A 844 21.20 17.19 -9.77
C SER A 844 20.07 16.74 -8.85
N ILE A 845 20.36 15.84 -7.92
CA ILE A 845 19.45 15.47 -6.84
C ILE A 845 19.75 16.39 -5.65
N ARG A 846 18.75 17.12 -5.18
CA ARG A 846 18.89 17.94 -3.98
C ARG A 846 19.02 17.00 -2.78
N VAL A 847 20.00 17.23 -1.91
CA VAL A 847 20.19 16.44 -0.66
C VAL A 847 18.87 16.30 0.13
N ARG A 848 18.06 17.36 0.19
CA ARG A 848 16.73 17.32 0.83
C ARG A 848 15.81 16.24 0.26
N TRP A 849 15.83 15.99 -1.05
CA TRP A 849 15.00 14.95 -1.68
C TRP A 849 15.46 13.55 -1.29
N ILE A 850 16.77 13.35 -1.13
CA ILE A 850 17.32 12.08 -0.62
C ILE A 850 16.82 11.87 0.81
N ILE A 851 16.90 12.89 1.67
CA ILE A 851 16.44 12.82 3.06
C ILE A 851 14.95 12.47 3.14
N HIS A 852 14.08 13.16 2.39
CA HIS A 852 12.65 12.85 2.38
C HIS A 852 12.36 11.48 1.74
N GLY A 853 13.13 11.08 0.72
CA GLY A 853 13.05 9.74 0.13
C GLY A 853 13.39 8.65 1.16
N CYS A 854 14.46 8.83 1.93
CA CYS A 854 14.82 7.95 3.05
C CYS A 854 13.71 7.92 4.12
N ALA A 855 13.09 9.06 4.45
CA ALA A 855 11.98 9.10 5.39
C ALA A 855 10.81 8.21 4.95
N ILE A 856 10.43 8.29 3.67
CA ILE A 856 9.36 7.46 3.11
C ILE A 856 9.76 5.99 3.12
N LEU A 857 10.99 5.65 2.71
CA LEU A 857 11.46 4.25 2.74
C LEU A 857 11.45 3.66 4.15
N ILE A 858 11.93 4.41 5.14
CA ILE A 858 11.89 3.99 6.55
C ILE A 858 10.44 3.82 7.02
N THR A 859 9.56 4.77 6.68
CA THR A 859 8.14 4.69 7.02
C THR A 859 7.48 3.46 6.43
N VAL A 860 7.71 3.17 5.13
CA VAL A 860 7.17 1.99 4.45
C VAL A 860 7.72 0.73 5.10
N LEU A 861 9.01 0.67 5.46
CA LEU A 861 9.61 -0.50 6.12
C LEU A 861 9.00 -0.77 7.51
N VAL A 862 8.88 0.28 8.33
CA VAL A 862 8.26 0.17 9.66
C VAL A 862 6.79 -0.22 9.52
N TRP A 863 6.06 0.42 8.60
CA TRP A 863 4.67 0.08 8.31
C TRP A 863 4.52 -1.37 7.84
N SER A 864 5.37 -1.87 6.93
CA SER A 864 5.32 -3.26 6.46
C SER A 864 5.59 -4.24 7.59
N THR A 865 6.50 -3.89 8.51
CA THR A 865 6.79 -4.69 9.70
C THR A 865 5.57 -4.76 10.63
N LEU A 866 4.97 -3.62 10.95
CA LEU A 866 3.77 -3.55 11.79
C LEU A 866 2.57 -4.23 11.14
N ALA A 867 2.36 -4.02 9.83
CA ALA A 867 1.30 -4.66 9.08
C ALA A 867 1.46 -6.18 9.05
N GLY A 868 2.69 -6.67 8.84
CA GLY A 868 3.01 -8.11 8.92
C GLY A 868 2.77 -8.68 10.31
N GLN A 869 3.14 -7.95 11.38
CA GLN A 869 2.84 -8.35 12.75
C GLN A 869 1.34 -8.37 13.05
N VAL A 870 0.57 -7.40 12.53
CA VAL A 870 -0.90 -7.38 12.68
C VAL A 870 -1.54 -8.53 11.91
N ALA A 871 -1.16 -8.75 10.65
CA ALA A 871 -1.64 -9.89 9.86
C ALA A 871 -1.31 -11.20 10.58
N GLN A 872 -0.07 -11.35 11.05
CA GLN A 872 0.36 -12.51 11.83
C GLN A 872 -0.46 -12.70 13.09
N ALA A 873 -0.54 -11.67 13.94
CA ALA A 873 -1.31 -11.74 15.18
C ALA A 873 -2.77 -12.06 14.90
N ARG A 874 -3.33 -11.56 13.80
CA ARG A 874 -4.72 -11.83 13.42
C ARG A 874 -4.94 -13.26 12.97
N THR A 875 -4.12 -13.75 12.04
CA THR A 875 -4.23 -15.12 11.54
C THR A 875 -3.85 -16.16 12.59
N GLN A 876 -2.95 -15.81 13.52
CA GLN A 876 -2.55 -16.67 14.66
C GLN A 876 -3.51 -16.60 15.83
N ARG A 877 -4.33 -15.55 15.93
CA ARG A 877 -5.53 -15.55 16.76
C ARG A 877 -6.56 -16.46 16.10
N HIS A 878 -6.16 -17.71 15.84
CA HIS A 878 -7.05 -18.84 15.75
C HIS A 878 -7.96 -18.69 16.95
N ALA A 879 -9.26 -18.60 16.72
CA ALA A 879 -10.15 -18.73 17.84
C ALA A 879 -9.78 -20.04 18.56
N LEU A 880 -9.73 -20.00 19.87
CA LEU A 880 -9.60 -21.21 20.66
C LEU A 880 -11.01 -21.81 20.67
N PHE A 881 -11.31 -22.66 19.69
CA PHE A 881 -12.60 -23.33 19.55
C PHE A 881 -12.41 -24.83 19.33
N THR A 882 -13.51 -25.55 19.46
CA THR A 882 -13.61 -26.94 18.99
C THR A 882 -14.42 -26.96 17.70
N GLU A 883 -13.97 -27.69 16.70
CA GLU A 883 -14.78 -28.01 15.51
C GLU A 883 -15.47 -29.35 15.71
N PHE A 884 -16.76 -29.40 15.44
CA PHE A 884 -17.54 -30.63 15.52
C PHE A 884 -18.38 -30.80 14.26
N PHE A 885 -18.15 -31.88 13.52
CA PHE A 885 -18.81 -32.08 12.23
C PHE A 885 -18.95 -33.56 11.85
N VAL A 886 -19.84 -33.83 10.90
CA VAL A 886 -20.08 -35.17 10.36
C VAL A 886 -19.77 -35.26 8.88
N THR A 887 -19.17 -36.37 8.50
CA THR A 887 -18.84 -36.72 7.10
C THR A 887 -19.25 -38.15 6.83
N HIS A 888 -19.28 -38.53 5.55
CA HIS A 888 -19.35 -39.92 5.17
C HIS A 888 -18.07 -40.65 5.60
N SER A 889 -18.18 -41.87 6.14
CA SER A 889 -17.01 -42.67 6.51
C SER A 889 -16.28 -43.20 5.27
N ASP A 890 -14.94 -43.20 5.30
CA ASP A 890 -14.11 -43.82 4.25
C ASP A 890 -14.10 -45.37 4.37
N MET A 891 -14.43 -45.90 5.55
CA MET A 891 -14.29 -47.32 5.89
C MET A 891 -15.55 -48.14 5.54
N ASP A 892 -16.73 -47.56 5.75
CA ASP A 892 -18.02 -48.18 5.42
C ASP A 892 -18.98 -47.13 4.84
N GLN A 893 -19.61 -47.45 3.70
CA GLN A 893 -20.63 -46.60 3.07
C GLN A 893 -21.89 -46.40 3.93
N ARG A 894 -22.04 -47.19 5.00
CA ARG A 894 -23.14 -47.08 5.97
C ARG A 894 -22.77 -46.34 7.23
N ALA A 895 -21.48 -46.11 7.45
CA ALA A 895 -21.00 -45.43 8.64
C ALA A 895 -20.89 -43.92 8.39
N ILE A 896 -21.18 -43.16 9.43
CA ILE A 896 -20.92 -41.72 9.48
C ILE A 896 -19.65 -41.51 10.28
N ALA A 897 -18.70 -40.76 9.74
CA ALA A 897 -17.55 -40.30 10.49
C ALA A 897 -17.94 -39.06 11.31
N VAL A 898 -17.89 -39.20 12.63
CA VAL A 898 -18.07 -38.11 13.58
C VAL A 898 -16.69 -37.54 13.90
N ASN A 899 -16.50 -36.26 13.62
CA ASN A 899 -15.21 -35.59 13.68
C ASN A 899 -15.22 -34.51 14.76
N VAL A 900 -14.24 -34.57 15.65
CA VAL A 900 -13.95 -33.53 16.66
C VAL A 900 -12.52 -33.04 16.44
N ILE A 901 -12.29 -31.73 16.42
CA ILE A 901 -10.94 -31.15 16.42
C ILE A 901 -10.83 -30.18 17.59
N ASN A 902 -9.88 -30.45 18.48
CA ASN A 902 -9.59 -29.58 19.61
C ASN A 902 -8.54 -28.53 19.20
N ARG A 903 -8.98 -27.29 18.92
CA ARG A 903 -8.06 -26.14 18.70
C ARG A 903 -7.83 -25.31 19.95
N LEU A 904 -8.34 -25.76 21.10
CA LEU A 904 -8.09 -25.11 22.39
C LEU A 904 -6.62 -25.29 22.77
N ASN A 905 -6.08 -24.34 23.54
CA ASN A 905 -4.70 -24.38 24.03
C ASN A 905 -4.51 -25.31 25.23
N GLN A 906 -5.56 -26.03 25.62
CA GLN A 906 -5.55 -26.97 26.74
C GLN A 906 -6.08 -28.34 26.30
N THR A 907 -5.71 -29.35 27.07
CA THR A 907 -6.25 -30.71 26.89
C THR A 907 -7.67 -30.73 27.42
N GLU A 908 -8.59 -31.26 26.63
CA GLU A 908 -10.01 -31.30 26.94
C GLU A 908 -10.51 -32.73 26.89
N GLU A 909 -11.52 -33.02 27.71
CA GLU A 909 -12.16 -34.33 27.74
C GLU A 909 -13.55 -34.24 27.10
N PHE A 910 -13.75 -35.00 26.04
CA PHE A 910 -14.98 -35.01 25.27
C PHE A 910 -15.67 -36.37 25.32
N THR A 911 -17.00 -36.35 25.42
CA THR A 911 -17.86 -37.53 25.28
C THR A 911 -18.86 -37.26 24.17
N ILE A 912 -19.14 -38.26 23.32
CA ILE A 912 -20.12 -38.16 22.23
C ILE A 912 -21.34 -39.01 22.61
N HIS A 913 -22.51 -38.40 22.63
CA HIS A 913 -23.79 -39.08 22.80
C HIS A 913 -24.55 -39.09 21.48
N VAL A 914 -24.98 -40.27 21.05
CA VAL A 914 -25.75 -40.45 19.83
C VAL A 914 -27.17 -40.78 20.21
N PHE A 915 -28.11 -39.99 19.71
CA PHE A 915 -29.53 -40.14 19.92
C PHE A 915 -30.23 -40.47 18.60
N ILE A 916 -31.18 -41.38 18.65
CA ILE A 916 -32.17 -41.60 17.59
C ILE A 916 -33.53 -41.33 18.21
N ASP A 917 -34.26 -40.35 17.65
CA ASP A 917 -35.59 -39.94 18.12
C ASP A 917 -35.63 -39.70 19.65
N SER A 918 -34.64 -38.93 20.14
CA SER A 918 -34.43 -38.58 21.56
C SER A 918 -34.03 -39.72 22.49
N THR A 919 -33.79 -40.93 21.98
CA THR A 919 -33.28 -42.05 22.77
C THR A 919 -31.78 -42.19 22.56
N ILE A 920 -30.99 -42.16 23.64
CA ILE A 920 -29.55 -42.43 23.58
C ILE A 920 -29.34 -43.87 23.13
N ILE A 921 -28.75 -44.04 21.94
CA ILE A 921 -28.40 -45.36 21.41
C ILE A 921 -26.94 -45.72 21.70
N GLN A 922 -26.06 -44.72 21.82
CA GLN A 922 -24.64 -44.95 22.01
C GLN A 922 -23.98 -43.78 22.73
N THR A 923 -23.06 -44.09 23.63
CA THR A 923 -22.16 -43.12 24.28
C THR A 923 -20.72 -43.53 23.98
N ILE A 924 -19.91 -42.60 23.47
CA ILE A 924 -18.54 -42.84 23.04
C ILE A 924 -17.62 -41.88 23.81
N GLY A 925 -16.65 -42.41 24.54
CA GLY A 925 -15.76 -41.62 25.40
C GLY A 925 -15.87 -42.00 26.88
N PRO A 926 -15.34 -41.17 27.79
CA PRO A 926 -14.64 -39.91 27.54
C PRO A 926 -13.33 -40.09 26.77
N LYS A 927 -12.94 -39.11 25.95
CA LYS A 927 -11.64 -39.07 25.27
C LYS A 927 -10.92 -37.75 25.55
N LYS A 928 -9.70 -37.85 26.09
CA LYS A 928 -8.81 -36.70 26.28
C LYS A 928 -8.15 -36.33 24.95
N MET A 929 -8.35 -35.10 24.52
CA MET A 929 -7.80 -34.53 23.29
C MET A 929 -6.81 -33.42 23.64
N THR A 930 -5.55 -33.59 23.27
CA THR A 930 -4.52 -32.56 23.44
C THR A 930 -4.77 -31.37 22.51
N PRO A 931 -4.17 -30.19 22.75
CA PRO A 931 -4.22 -29.07 21.81
C PRO A 931 -3.83 -29.48 20.39
N ASN A 932 -4.58 -29.02 19.39
CA ASN A 932 -4.40 -29.35 17.98
C ASN A 932 -4.34 -30.87 17.76
N SER A 933 -5.35 -31.58 18.26
CA SER A 933 -5.56 -33.00 17.95
C SER A 933 -6.94 -33.18 17.35
N SER A 934 -7.11 -34.27 16.60
CA SER A 934 -8.39 -34.68 16.02
C SER A 934 -8.84 -36.02 16.59
N TRP A 935 -10.15 -36.22 16.58
CA TRP A 935 -10.81 -37.47 16.89
C TRP A 935 -11.85 -37.75 15.82
N VAL A 936 -11.62 -38.82 15.06
CA VAL A 936 -12.58 -39.38 14.12
C VAL A 936 -13.14 -40.66 14.72
N TYR A 937 -14.46 -40.80 14.69
CA TYR A 937 -15.16 -42.02 15.10
C TYR A 937 -16.16 -42.43 14.02
N ASP A 938 -16.02 -43.65 13.49
CA ASP A 938 -16.97 -44.21 12.54
C ASP A 938 -18.17 -44.79 13.29
N LEU A 939 -19.34 -44.19 13.09
CA LEU A 939 -20.61 -44.52 13.70
C LEU A 939 -21.48 -45.33 12.73
N ASP A 940 -21.77 -46.58 13.08
CA ASP A 940 -22.70 -47.42 12.34
C ASP A 940 -24.15 -47.07 12.70
N ILE A 941 -24.96 -46.67 11.72
CA ILE A 941 -26.37 -46.35 11.93
C ILE A 941 -27.23 -47.62 11.72
N PRO A 942 -28.09 -47.98 12.69
CA PRO A 942 -28.99 -49.13 12.55
C PRO A 942 -29.89 -49.01 11.31
N VAL A 943 -29.90 -50.04 10.46
CA VAL A 943 -30.66 -50.05 9.18
C VAL A 943 -32.17 -49.83 9.35
N SER A 944 -32.73 -50.09 10.53
CA SER A 944 -34.17 -49.96 10.81
C SER A 944 -34.64 -48.52 11.04
N SER A 945 -33.76 -47.52 11.07
CA SER A 945 -34.10 -46.15 11.48
C SER A 945 -34.50 -45.21 10.35
N THR A 946 -35.03 -45.69 9.22
CA THR A 946 -35.40 -44.82 8.08
C THR A 946 -36.39 -43.74 8.52
N ARG A 947 -36.07 -42.46 8.24
CA ARG A 947 -36.78 -41.23 8.68
C ARG A 947 -36.64 -40.84 10.16
N SER A 948 -35.83 -41.54 10.94
CA SER A 948 -35.50 -41.07 12.30
C SER A 948 -34.59 -39.86 12.25
N ARG A 949 -34.73 -38.97 13.25
CA ARG A 949 -33.84 -37.83 13.47
C ARG A 949 -32.65 -38.31 14.30
N ILE A 950 -31.46 -38.13 13.76
CA ILE A 950 -30.21 -38.45 14.46
C ILE A 950 -29.71 -37.15 15.07
N THR A 951 -29.53 -37.15 16.39
CA THR A 951 -28.87 -36.06 17.11
C THR A 951 -27.56 -36.60 17.69
N ILE A 952 -26.46 -35.91 17.45
CA ILE A 952 -25.16 -36.24 18.04
C ILE A 952 -24.76 -35.08 18.93
N GLU A 953 -24.66 -35.32 20.23
CA GLU A 953 -24.22 -34.32 21.21
C GLU A 953 -22.75 -34.56 21.55
N LEU A 954 -21.97 -33.49 21.52
CA LEU A 954 -20.62 -33.44 22.07
C LEU A 954 -20.72 -32.86 23.47
N GLU A 955 -20.49 -33.69 24.48
CA GLU A 955 -20.39 -33.29 25.87
C GLU A 955 -18.93 -32.90 26.20
N LYS A 956 -18.77 -31.81 26.95
CA LYS A 956 -17.52 -31.36 27.53
C LYS A 956 -17.74 -31.19 29.03
N GLU A 957 -16.96 -31.88 29.85
CA GLU A 957 -17.04 -31.80 31.32
C GLU A 957 -18.46 -32.03 31.90
N GLY A 958 -19.23 -32.98 31.37
CA GLY A 958 -20.58 -33.26 31.87
C GLY A 958 -21.69 -32.35 31.33
N VAL A 959 -21.37 -31.41 30.44
CA VAL A 959 -22.33 -30.46 29.85
C VAL A 959 -22.35 -30.61 28.34
N VAL A 960 -23.54 -30.64 27.74
CA VAL A 960 -23.72 -30.60 26.29
C VAL A 960 -23.09 -29.32 25.76
N TYR A 961 -21.99 -29.48 25.03
CA TYR A 961 -21.18 -28.40 24.51
C TYR A 961 -21.57 -28.07 23.07
N ARG A 962 -21.77 -29.10 22.24
CA ARG A 962 -22.23 -28.95 20.84
C ARG A 962 -23.20 -30.04 20.47
N GLU A 963 -23.90 -29.82 19.36
CA GLU A 963 -24.90 -30.73 18.84
C GLU A 963 -24.78 -30.76 17.32
N LEU A 964 -25.02 -31.90 16.68
CA LEU A 964 -25.25 -32.06 15.25
C LEU A 964 -26.57 -32.77 15.08
N GLN A 965 -27.28 -32.47 13.99
CA GLN A 965 -28.63 -32.98 13.84
C GLN A 965 -28.99 -33.12 12.38
N PHE A 966 -29.32 -34.34 11.97
CA PHE A 966 -29.61 -34.64 10.56
C PHE A 966 -30.55 -35.84 10.41
N SER A 967 -31.18 -35.97 9.25
CA SER A 967 -32.01 -37.13 8.93
C SER A 967 -31.18 -38.39 8.68
N SER A 968 -31.68 -39.54 9.11
CA SER A 968 -31.13 -40.86 8.77
C SER A 968 -31.14 -41.16 7.26
N ASP A 969 -32.01 -40.50 6.48
CA ASP A 969 -32.09 -40.65 5.02
C ASP A 969 -30.81 -40.20 4.29
N VAL A 970 -29.90 -39.55 5.00
CA VAL A 970 -28.59 -39.12 4.51
C VAL A 970 -27.64 -40.30 4.26
N VAL A 971 -27.85 -41.44 4.92
CA VAL A 971 -27.05 -42.66 4.72
C VAL A 971 -27.58 -43.44 3.51
N PRO A 972 -26.75 -43.73 2.49
CA PRO A 972 -27.19 -44.49 1.32
C PRO A 972 -27.78 -45.85 1.72
N SER A 973 -29.04 -46.12 1.36
CA SER A 973 -29.60 -47.46 1.50
C SER A 973 -28.93 -48.44 0.52
N ARG A 974 -28.67 -49.67 0.97
CA ARG A 974 -28.07 -50.72 0.12
C ARG A 974 -29.00 -50.95 -1.09
N LYS A 975 -28.56 -50.58 -2.29
CA LYS A 975 -29.22 -51.04 -3.53
C LYS A 975 -29.06 -52.53 -3.71
#